data_AF-A0A6A5TUW9-F1
#
_entry.id   AF-A0A6A5TUW9-F1
#
_cell.length_a   1.000
_cell.length_b   1.000
_cell.length_c   1.000
_cell.angle_alpha   90.00
_cell.angle_beta   90.00
_cell.angle_gamma   90.00
#
_symmetry.space_group_name_H-M   'P 1'
#
loop_
_entity.id
_entity.type
_entity.pdbx_description
1 polymer ?
#
loop_
_entity_poly.entity_id
_entity_poly.type
_entity_poly.pdbx_seq_one_letter_code
_entity_poly.pdbx_strand_id
1 'polypeptide(L)'
;MASLGGSGVYAETLYKISTSKFMELSKQRVIFEFDHYRRLLDLASAETDPLKRLSLLADGAKACFGVQTASSGNGTRGDPKFGSAANSPLESDLMNLDRFLEQARYDPSVSPNILHHWEESIRKCLSVQLAKYHYAELYNRLIIEWLASEKSGPADGDMEMTESSKEFPDAKKMEVRTEWEKTTFDWPLIDTQRLEAYLQRLFITDNKYAANSIRRLRSDVRKFEASLDRPHQFTIRSLAWVIEGLQASSVLSNEKREALTGFLKNDVILAEIANVLNLRIKSLGQWTWALSQWTGRPRPTGTADILQAIFLHYVGVKWSVFFKKALVDFHFEASTSKSADIPGIHRKRRQYYLDPSHDGTVDASGGLQSTRAKLYVRDYLANQLLDSDAQRNQVQEGEEEVEFTDYSAERPRKRARQETPKRDPRMSQLPQPAILNGEQPRPYHVDDPEESHRDTHKTRDPMQAKQNRLSMLSTEIIINTHLHGELTCFQSVFESWNPLLPHETITTVLDFFGVSFRWLYFFQTFLGPPLKFNDDPASEPRLRRRGTPGSHTLGDVFGEVVLACLDFAVNQATDGGLLHRVYDDICFWSKDYEKCTKAWASVLEFSAVMGVKINESKSGSGDIRWGFLYLDPSTGRFEIDEDMVTDHIEKLRKQLKGTNSVIAWIQAWNTYTTFISSNFGKAANCFGRQHVDKMLATYRHIEESIFDGGNVVQFLKQMIAERFDVKDISDGFLYFPVELGGLALKSPYVGLLQIRQSVKAKPNDMMKDYLKVEREDYEYAAKKFDRADPSKRDFQPEHPYNFFSYREFIRYREEFSPAGEADLVRVYRTLLKQPVAKSIAVNDQLRLAIVKLKGQVNPQGIIGEWNCMDPYWQWIVQMYGPEMLSKFGGLKVVDQEVLPLGMVSLLRQNQVKVAGLE
;
A
#
# COMPACT_ATOMS: atom_id res chain seq x y z
N MET A 1 -30.27 22.88 -22.40
CA MET A 1 -30.58 22.80 -20.95
C MET A 1 -30.70 21.31 -20.61
N ALA A 2 -29.93 20.69 -19.73
CA ALA A 2 -28.97 21.14 -18.74
C ALA A 2 -27.75 20.20 -18.80
N SER A 3 -26.54 20.77 -18.84
CA SER A 3 -25.31 20.08 -18.49
C SER A 3 -25.17 20.12 -16.98
N LEU A 4 -25.31 18.98 -16.30
CA LEU A 4 -25.09 18.88 -14.85
C LEU A 4 -23.73 18.23 -14.62
N GLY A 5 -22.70 19.09 -14.51
CA GLY A 5 -21.37 18.71 -14.03
C GLY A 5 -21.37 18.49 -12.52
N GLY A 6 -21.19 17.26 -12.06
CA GLY A 6 -21.23 16.89 -10.64
C GLY A 6 -20.09 17.45 -9.79
N SER A 7 -18.88 17.58 -10.35
CA SER A 7 -17.72 18.13 -9.62
C SER A 7 -17.81 19.65 -9.46
N GLY A 8 -18.16 20.36 -10.54
CA GLY A 8 -18.32 21.80 -10.56
C GLY A 8 -19.46 22.28 -9.66
N VAL A 9 -20.61 21.60 -9.68
CA VAL A 9 -21.77 21.94 -8.83
C VAL A 9 -21.47 21.70 -7.35
N TYR A 10 -20.73 20.64 -7.00
CA TYR A 10 -20.33 20.37 -5.61
C TYR A 10 -19.35 21.42 -5.09
N ALA A 11 -18.29 21.74 -5.84
CA ALA A 11 -17.31 22.77 -5.49
C ALA A 11 -17.95 24.17 -5.41
N GLU A 12 -18.87 24.51 -6.32
CA GLU A 12 -19.58 25.78 -6.31
C GLU A 12 -20.52 25.89 -5.09
N THR A 13 -21.21 24.80 -4.73
CA THR A 13 -22.07 24.74 -3.54
C THR A 13 -21.24 24.90 -2.27
N LEU A 14 -20.09 24.22 -2.17
CA LEU A 14 -19.17 24.38 -1.05
C LEU A 14 -18.57 25.76 -0.95
N TYR A 15 -18.24 26.39 -2.08
CA TYR A 15 -17.76 27.77 -2.11
C TYR A 15 -18.83 28.72 -1.55
N LYS A 16 -20.10 28.57 -1.96
CA LYS A 16 -21.23 29.37 -1.44
C LYS A 16 -21.45 29.17 0.06
N ILE A 17 -21.47 27.91 0.52
CA ILE A 17 -21.63 27.57 1.94
C ILE A 17 -20.47 28.15 2.78
N SER A 18 -19.23 27.96 2.33
CA SER A 18 -18.03 28.40 3.05
C SER A 18 -17.98 29.93 3.13
N THR A 19 -18.31 30.63 2.04
CA THR A 19 -18.38 32.11 2.02
C THR A 19 -19.47 32.65 2.94
N SER A 20 -20.66 32.03 2.94
CA SER A 20 -21.76 32.43 3.81
C SER A 20 -21.43 32.20 5.29
N LYS A 21 -20.86 31.04 5.63
CA LYS A 21 -20.40 30.75 7.00
C LYS A 21 -19.28 31.69 7.44
N PHE A 22 -18.34 32.00 6.55
CA PHE A 22 -17.26 32.96 6.82
C PHE A 22 -17.81 34.34 7.23
N MET A 23 -18.81 34.86 6.51
CA MET A 23 -19.43 36.15 6.83
C MET A 23 -20.07 36.15 8.22
N GLU A 24 -20.76 35.07 8.58
CA GLU A 24 -21.43 34.97 9.88
C GLU A 24 -20.42 34.80 11.03
N LEU A 25 -19.38 33.99 10.83
CA LEU A 25 -18.31 33.79 11.81
C LEU A 25 -17.47 35.05 12.03
N SER A 26 -17.20 35.80 10.97
CA SER A 26 -16.47 37.06 11.07
C SER A 26 -17.24 38.07 11.93
N LYS A 27 -18.58 38.13 11.79
CA LYS A 27 -19.43 38.96 12.66
C LYS A 27 -19.37 38.49 14.11
N GLN A 28 -19.54 37.18 14.35
CA GLN A 28 -19.49 36.61 15.70
C GLN A 28 -18.15 36.85 16.37
N ARG A 29 -17.03 36.70 15.65
CA ARG A 29 -15.68 37.02 16.17
C ARG A 29 -15.58 38.48 16.58
N VAL A 30 -15.95 39.41 15.71
CA VAL A 30 -15.82 40.85 15.99
C VAL A 30 -16.66 41.23 17.22
N ILE A 31 -17.88 40.72 17.32
CA ILE A 31 -18.75 40.93 18.49
C ILE A 31 -18.11 40.31 19.75
N PHE A 32 -17.60 39.10 19.67
CA PHE A 32 -16.96 38.46 20.82
C PHE A 32 -15.68 39.16 21.26
N GLU A 33 -14.79 39.51 20.32
CA GLU A 33 -13.50 40.13 20.61
C GLU A 33 -13.64 41.56 21.15
N PHE A 34 -14.41 42.39 20.47
CA PHE A 34 -14.51 43.82 20.79
C PHE A 34 -15.60 44.15 21.81
N ASP A 35 -16.81 43.59 21.65
CA ASP A 35 -17.92 43.95 22.54
C ASP A 35 -17.90 43.20 23.87
N HIS A 36 -17.32 42.00 23.90
CA HIS A 36 -17.37 41.14 25.08
C HIS A 36 -15.99 40.95 25.74
N TYR A 37 -14.98 40.45 25.00
CA TYR A 37 -13.69 40.05 25.57
C TYR A 37 -12.83 41.24 26.01
N ARG A 38 -12.53 42.21 25.12
CA ARG A 38 -11.68 43.37 25.47
C ARG A 38 -12.32 44.25 26.53
N ARG A 39 -13.60 44.59 26.40
CA ARG A 39 -14.34 45.34 27.43
C ARG A 39 -14.30 44.66 28.79
N LEU A 40 -14.49 43.35 28.85
CA LEU A 40 -14.47 42.60 30.11
C LEU A 40 -13.06 42.59 30.74
N LEU A 41 -12.02 42.46 29.93
CA LEU A 41 -10.63 42.52 30.42
C LEU A 41 -10.26 43.90 30.95
N ASP A 42 -10.66 44.97 30.25
CA ASP A 42 -10.42 46.36 30.68
C ASP A 42 -11.11 46.65 32.01
N LEU A 43 -12.40 46.28 32.13
CA LEU A 43 -13.17 46.42 33.37
C LEU A 43 -12.57 45.60 34.52
N ALA A 44 -12.14 44.37 34.25
CA ALA A 44 -11.50 43.53 35.26
C ALA A 44 -10.12 44.06 35.67
N SER A 45 -9.39 44.74 34.78
CA SER A 45 -8.08 45.33 35.09
C SER A 45 -8.16 46.60 35.92
N ALA A 46 -9.28 47.33 35.82
CA ALA A 46 -9.55 48.54 36.59
C ALA A 46 -10.01 48.27 38.04
N GLU A 47 -10.44 47.04 38.35
CA GLU A 47 -10.93 46.64 39.67
C GLU A 47 -9.79 46.13 40.57
N THR A 48 -9.68 46.72 41.75
CA THR A 48 -8.64 46.40 42.74
C THR A 48 -9.06 45.32 43.73
N ASP A 49 -10.37 45.11 43.93
CA ASP A 49 -10.92 44.10 44.84
C ASP A 49 -11.00 42.72 44.15
N PRO A 50 -10.26 41.68 44.63
CA PRO A 50 -10.26 40.35 44.04
C PRO A 50 -11.64 39.69 43.95
N LEU A 51 -12.52 39.92 44.93
CA LEU A 51 -13.86 39.31 44.96
C LEU A 51 -14.79 39.95 43.93
N LYS A 52 -14.75 41.28 43.80
CA LYS A 52 -15.53 42.00 42.79
C LYS A 52 -15.02 41.73 41.39
N ARG A 53 -13.70 41.65 41.22
CA ARG A 53 -13.07 41.33 39.93
C ARG A 53 -13.44 39.94 39.44
N LEU A 54 -13.40 38.93 40.31
CA LEU A 54 -13.83 37.57 39.96
C LEU A 54 -15.34 37.50 39.64
N SER A 55 -16.19 38.23 40.39
CA SER A 55 -17.63 38.34 40.12
C SER A 55 -17.91 38.97 38.75
N LEU A 56 -17.19 40.04 38.38
CA LEU A 56 -17.30 40.69 37.07
C LEU A 56 -16.89 39.72 35.95
N LEU A 57 -15.78 39.00 36.11
CA LEU A 57 -15.31 38.00 35.15
C LEU A 57 -16.30 36.85 34.98
N ALA A 58 -16.92 36.37 36.07
CA ALA A 58 -17.93 35.31 36.05
C ALA A 58 -19.19 35.74 35.28
N ASP A 59 -19.75 36.89 35.60
CA ASP A 59 -20.95 37.41 34.95
C ASP A 59 -20.70 37.78 33.49
N GLY A 60 -19.53 38.34 33.20
CA GLY A 60 -19.06 38.57 31.83
C GLY A 60 -18.93 37.27 31.04
N ALA A 61 -18.35 36.22 31.61
CA ALA A 61 -18.24 34.91 30.95
C ALA A 61 -19.61 34.28 30.68
N LYS A 62 -20.54 34.31 31.65
CA LYS A 62 -21.93 33.85 31.44
C LYS A 62 -22.62 34.58 30.29
N ALA A 63 -22.36 35.88 30.14
CA ALA A 63 -22.84 36.68 29.02
C ALA A 63 -22.22 36.26 27.68
N CYS A 64 -20.91 36.08 27.65
CA CYS A 64 -20.17 35.66 26.45
C CYS A 64 -20.62 34.30 25.91
N PHE A 65 -20.91 33.35 26.79
CA PHE A 65 -21.29 31.98 26.44
C PHE A 65 -22.82 31.76 26.33
N GLY A 66 -23.62 32.83 26.46
CA GLY A 66 -25.08 32.74 26.31
C GLY A 66 -25.77 31.87 27.36
N VAL A 67 -25.19 31.75 28.56
CA VAL A 67 -25.75 30.95 29.66
C VAL A 67 -27.05 31.60 30.13
N GLN A 68 -28.16 30.89 30.02
CA GLN A 68 -29.46 31.39 30.51
C GLN A 68 -29.49 31.38 32.05
N THR A 69 -29.57 32.55 32.65
CA THR A 69 -29.61 32.74 34.11
C THR A 69 -31.00 33.07 34.61
N ALA A 70 -31.34 32.65 35.83
CA ALA A 70 -32.53 33.15 36.52
C ALA A 70 -32.39 34.67 36.79
N SER A 71 -33.49 35.42 36.71
CA SER A 71 -33.48 36.87 36.98
C SER A 71 -33.21 37.10 38.47
N SER A 72 -32.08 37.72 38.82
CA SER A 72 -31.77 38.09 40.20
C SER A 72 -32.13 39.57 40.42
N GLY A 73 -32.83 39.86 41.52
CA GLY A 73 -33.37 41.19 41.85
C GLY A 73 -32.33 42.27 42.15
N ASN A 74 -31.02 41.94 42.16
CA ASN A 74 -29.94 42.85 42.57
C ASN A 74 -29.02 43.31 41.42
N GLY A 75 -29.39 43.09 40.15
CA GLY A 75 -28.60 43.54 39.00
C GLY A 75 -27.41 42.65 38.63
N THR A 76 -27.14 41.59 39.40
CA THR A 76 -26.26 40.46 39.03
C THR A 76 -27.02 39.41 38.24
N ARG A 77 -26.35 38.60 37.42
CA ARG A 77 -27.00 37.46 36.72
C ARG A 77 -27.16 36.30 37.71
N GLY A 78 -28.37 35.76 37.85
CA GLY A 78 -28.68 34.69 38.84
C GLY A 78 -28.23 33.29 38.42
N ASP A 79 -28.66 32.27 39.17
CA ASP A 79 -28.28 30.87 38.94
C ASP A 79 -28.51 30.43 37.48
N PRO A 80 -27.53 29.78 36.82
CA PRO A 80 -27.70 29.21 35.49
C PRO A 80 -28.80 28.13 35.46
N LYS A 81 -29.60 28.10 34.39
CA LYS A 81 -30.52 26.99 34.13
C LYS A 81 -29.74 25.81 33.52
N PHE A 82 -29.88 24.64 34.14
CA PHE A 82 -29.20 23.40 33.75
C PHE A 82 -29.51 23.02 32.29
N GLY A 83 -28.47 22.86 31.45
CA GLY A 83 -28.57 22.31 30.09
C GLY A 83 -28.74 23.34 28.98
N SER A 84 -28.30 24.59 29.19
CA SER A 84 -28.52 25.69 28.25
C SER A 84 -27.33 26.00 27.33
N ALA A 85 -26.14 25.43 27.56
CA ALA A 85 -24.93 25.72 26.78
C ALA A 85 -24.31 24.45 26.16
N ALA A 86 -23.67 24.60 25.00
CA ALA A 86 -23.03 23.48 24.28
C ALA A 86 -21.76 22.91 24.98
N ASN A 87 -21.23 23.58 26.01
CA ASN A 87 -20.01 23.19 26.75
C ASN A 87 -20.31 22.78 28.21
N SER A 88 -20.67 21.52 28.40
CA SER A 88 -21.08 20.92 29.70
C SER A 88 -20.11 21.09 30.90
N PRO A 89 -18.76 21.03 30.76
CA PRO A 89 -17.85 21.18 31.90
C PRO A 89 -17.76 22.62 32.42
N LEU A 90 -17.72 23.59 31.51
CA LEU A 90 -17.61 25.02 31.85
C LEU A 90 -18.91 25.55 32.49
N GLU A 91 -20.06 25.06 32.02
CA GLU A 91 -21.36 25.36 32.64
C GLU A 91 -21.38 24.89 34.11
N SER A 92 -20.86 23.69 34.40
CA SER A 92 -20.77 23.17 35.76
C SER A 92 -19.81 23.98 36.65
N ASP A 93 -18.65 24.37 36.12
CA ASP A 93 -17.67 25.18 36.86
C ASP A 93 -18.21 26.60 37.14
N LEU A 94 -18.86 27.23 36.15
CA LEU A 94 -19.51 28.54 36.30
C LEU A 94 -20.74 28.49 37.21
N MET A 95 -21.46 27.37 37.26
CA MET A 95 -22.59 27.16 38.18
C MET A 95 -22.16 27.08 39.64
N ASN A 96 -21.03 26.41 39.92
CA ASN A 96 -20.52 26.29 41.27
C ASN A 96 -19.82 27.57 41.75
N LEU A 97 -19.29 28.36 40.81
CA LEU A 97 -18.53 29.58 41.11
C LEU A 97 -19.35 30.63 41.88
N ASP A 98 -20.64 30.80 41.59
CA ASP A 98 -21.50 31.76 42.34
C ASP A 98 -21.63 31.38 43.82
N ARG A 99 -21.71 30.08 44.11
CA ARG A 99 -21.77 29.55 45.47
C ARG A 99 -20.42 29.66 46.18
N PHE A 100 -19.33 29.47 45.44
CA PHE A 100 -17.97 29.62 45.97
C PHE A 100 -17.60 31.09 46.22
N LEU A 101 -18.14 32.03 45.41
CA LEU A 101 -18.03 33.47 45.64
C LEU A 101 -18.77 33.88 46.92
N GLU A 102 -19.95 33.32 47.18
CA GLU A 102 -20.65 33.53 48.46
C GLU A 102 -19.87 32.94 49.63
N GLN A 103 -19.30 31.73 49.50
CA GLN A 103 -18.42 31.17 50.54
C GLN A 103 -17.24 32.10 50.83
N ALA A 104 -16.54 32.58 49.79
CA ALA A 104 -15.38 33.45 49.95
C ALA A 104 -15.69 34.83 50.58
N ARG A 105 -16.96 35.26 50.61
CA ARG A 105 -17.40 36.48 51.31
C ARG A 105 -17.48 36.31 52.82
N TYR A 106 -17.74 35.10 53.32
CA TYR A 106 -17.99 34.83 54.74
C TYR A 106 -16.95 33.91 55.39
N ASP A 107 -16.22 33.12 54.60
CA ASP A 107 -15.24 32.13 55.06
C ASP A 107 -13.80 32.66 54.94
N PRO A 108 -13.17 33.10 56.04
CA PRO A 108 -11.81 33.62 56.03
C PRO A 108 -10.74 32.55 55.75
N SER A 109 -11.10 31.27 55.66
CA SER A 109 -10.17 30.19 55.30
C SER A 109 -9.93 30.08 53.79
N VAL A 110 -10.73 30.77 52.96
CA VAL A 110 -10.53 30.83 51.50
C VAL A 110 -9.33 31.72 51.19
N SER A 111 -8.22 31.10 50.79
CA SER A 111 -7.00 31.85 50.47
C SER A 111 -7.16 32.72 49.20
N PRO A 112 -6.49 33.88 49.12
CA PRO A 112 -6.45 34.70 47.91
C PRO A 112 -5.93 33.96 46.67
N ASN A 113 -5.09 32.94 46.86
CA ASN A 113 -4.58 32.09 45.79
C ASN A 113 -5.69 31.30 45.07
N ILE A 114 -6.74 30.90 45.80
CA ILE A 114 -7.89 30.20 45.22
C ILE A 114 -8.67 31.14 44.32
N LEU A 115 -8.92 32.38 44.76
CA LEU A 115 -9.60 33.41 43.96
C LEU A 115 -8.81 33.71 42.67
N HIS A 116 -7.48 33.85 42.79
CA HIS A 116 -6.60 34.04 41.63
C HIS A 116 -6.68 32.87 40.63
N HIS A 117 -6.70 31.62 41.13
CA HIS A 117 -6.81 30.43 40.28
C HIS A 117 -8.12 30.41 39.48
N TRP A 118 -9.23 30.84 40.09
CA TRP A 118 -10.52 30.97 39.39
C TRP A 118 -10.50 32.09 38.35
N GLU A 119 -9.89 33.24 38.68
CA GLU A 119 -9.70 34.34 37.72
C GLU A 119 -8.90 33.88 36.49
N GLU A 120 -7.78 33.18 36.71
CA GLU A 120 -6.97 32.59 35.64
C GLU A 120 -7.76 31.57 34.81
N SER A 121 -8.57 30.73 35.45
CA SER A 121 -9.39 29.72 34.76
C SER A 121 -10.42 30.34 33.83
N ILE A 122 -11.11 31.40 34.26
CA ILE A 122 -12.09 32.12 33.43
C ILE A 122 -11.39 32.85 32.27
N ARG A 123 -10.27 33.54 32.56
CA ARG A 123 -9.45 34.20 31.53
C ARG A 123 -8.95 33.21 30.49
N LYS A 124 -8.49 32.03 30.94
CA LYS A 124 -8.08 30.93 30.06
C LYS A 124 -9.24 30.46 29.19
N CYS A 125 -10.42 30.25 29.76
CA CYS A 125 -11.59 29.84 28.97
C CYS A 125 -11.96 30.85 27.89
N LEU A 126 -12.00 32.14 28.24
CA LEU A 126 -12.27 33.20 27.28
C LEU A 126 -11.21 33.28 26.17
N SER A 127 -9.93 33.12 26.53
CA SER A 127 -8.82 33.06 25.56
C SER A 127 -8.92 31.86 24.63
N VAL A 128 -9.35 30.70 25.14
CA VAL A 128 -9.60 29.48 24.35
C VAL A 128 -10.71 29.72 23.33
N GLN A 129 -11.81 30.35 23.74
CA GLN A 129 -12.91 30.64 22.83
C GLN A 129 -12.50 31.63 21.74
N LEU A 130 -11.73 32.66 22.10
CA LEU A 130 -11.16 33.60 21.13
C LEU A 130 -10.25 32.89 20.13
N ALA A 131 -9.36 32.01 20.61
CA ALA A 131 -8.47 31.22 19.76
C ALA A 131 -9.25 30.33 18.77
N LYS A 132 -10.33 29.66 19.23
CA LYS A 132 -11.21 28.88 18.35
C LYS A 132 -11.80 29.73 17.22
N TYR A 133 -12.27 30.95 17.50
CA TYR A 133 -12.80 31.85 16.47
C TYR A 133 -11.73 32.26 15.46
N HIS A 134 -10.53 32.65 15.91
CA HIS A 134 -9.43 33.02 15.01
C HIS A 134 -9.04 31.87 14.08
N TYR A 135 -8.92 30.65 14.62
CA TYR A 135 -8.56 29.48 13.81
C TYR A 135 -9.69 29.03 12.89
N ALA A 136 -10.96 29.15 13.31
CA ALA A 136 -12.11 28.89 12.45
C ALA A 136 -12.16 29.82 11.24
N GLU A 137 -11.87 31.09 11.44
CA GLU A 137 -11.79 32.06 10.35
C GLU A 137 -10.59 31.83 9.44
N LEU A 138 -9.40 31.58 10.01
CA LEU A 138 -8.23 31.22 9.22
C LEU A 138 -8.51 29.99 8.36
N TYR A 139 -9.11 28.95 8.94
CA TYR A 139 -9.46 27.73 8.20
C TYR A 139 -10.45 28.00 7.06
N ASN A 140 -11.47 28.85 7.28
CA ASN A 140 -12.37 29.27 6.20
C ASN A 140 -11.62 30.02 5.08
N ARG A 141 -10.71 30.94 5.43
CA ARG A 141 -9.91 31.67 4.45
C ARG A 141 -9.04 30.72 3.61
N LEU A 142 -8.47 29.69 4.24
CA LEU A 142 -7.71 28.64 3.55
C LEU A 142 -8.60 27.82 2.60
N ILE A 143 -9.82 27.44 2.99
CA ILE A 143 -10.78 26.75 2.11
C ILE A 143 -11.16 27.64 0.93
N ILE A 144 -11.45 28.92 1.17
CA ILE A 144 -11.87 29.87 0.13
C ILE A 144 -10.74 30.08 -0.88
N GLU A 145 -9.49 30.25 -0.43
CA GLU A 145 -8.31 30.32 -1.31
C GLU A 145 -8.18 29.05 -2.16
N TRP A 146 -8.33 27.89 -1.53
CA TRP A 146 -8.24 26.60 -2.20
C TRP A 146 -9.32 26.44 -3.30
N LEU A 147 -10.60 26.62 -2.96
CA LEU A 147 -11.71 26.52 -3.91
C LEU A 147 -11.66 27.61 -5.01
N ALA A 148 -11.07 28.77 -4.72
CA ALA A 148 -10.86 29.82 -5.72
C ALA A 148 -9.75 29.45 -6.71
N SER A 149 -8.67 28.83 -6.22
CA SER A 149 -7.55 28.40 -7.06
C SER A 149 -7.95 27.34 -8.11
N GLU A 150 -8.99 26.55 -7.81
CA GLU A 150 -9.56 25.57 -8.74
C GLU A 150 -10.33 26.19 -9.90
N LYS A 151 -11.03 27.32 -9.66
CA LYS A 151 -11.80 28.03 -10.70
C LYS A 151 -10.91 28.72 -11.74
N SER A 152 -9.66 29.00 -11.39
CA SER A 152 -8.66 29.61 -12.27
C SER A 152 -7.81 28.60 -13.06
N GLY A 153 -8.00 27.30 -12.84
CA GLY A 153 -7.40 26.27 -13.68
C GLY A 153 -8.02 26.29 -15.09
N PRO A 154 -7.26 25.96 -16.15
CA PRO A 154 -7.84 25.82 -17.48
C PRO A 154 -9.02 24.84 -17.44
N ALA A 155 -10.09 25.20 -18.16
CA ALA A 155 -11.35 24.46 -18.18
C ALA A 155 -11.12 22.97 -18.44
N ASP A 156 -11.71 22.16 -17.57
CA ASP A 156 -11.98 20.72 -17.62
C ASP A 156 -11.82 20.12 -19.04
N GLY A 157 -10.58 19.78 -19.38
CA GLY A 157 -10.22 18.94 -20.50
C GLY A 157 -9.42 17.80 -19.91
N ASP A 158 -10.01 16.61 -19.87
CA ASP A 158 -9.42 15.33 -19.44
C ASP A 158 -7.88 15.31 -19.48
N MET A 159 -7.23 15.70 -18.39
CA MET A 159 -5.85 15.29 -18.10
C MET A 159 -5.93 13.93 -17.42
N GLU A 160 -6.18 12.90 -18.23
CA GLU A 160 -5.89 11.52 -17.83
C GLU A 160 -4.37 11.38 -17.71
N MET A 161 -3.91 11.03 -16.51
CA MET A 161 -2.53 10.61 -16.19
C MET A 161 -2.01 9.65 -17.26
N THR A 162 -1.17 10.19 -18.13
CA THR A 162 -0.41 9.44 -19.13
C THR A 162 1.01 9.33 -18.59
N GLU A 163 1.55 8.11 -18.54
CA GLU A 163 2.99 7.88 -18.31
C GLU A 163 3.81 8.95 -19.03
N SER A 164 4.54 9.74 -18.25
CA SER A 164 5.58 10.68 -18.68
C SER A 164 5.34 11.35 -20.03
N SER A 165 4.19 12.03 -20.18
CA SER A 165 4.02 12.95 -21.30
C SER A 165 4.72 14.27 -20.98
N LYS A 166 6.05 14.29 -21.15
CA LYS A 166 6.77 15.55 -21.42
C LYS A 166 5.94 16.29 -22.48
N GLU A 167 5.78 17.61 -22.35
CA GLU A 167 5.35 18.45 -23.47
C GLU A 167 6.39 18.31 -24.59
N PHE A 168 6.21 17.29 -25.42
CA PHE A 168 7.07 17.03 -26.54
C PHE A 168 6.67 18.01 -27.65
N PRO A 169 7.65 18.60 -28.37
CA PRO A 169 7.39 19.33 -29.61
C PRO A 169 6.49 18.48 -30.52
N ASP A 170 5.52 19.09 -31.21
CA ASP A 170 4.49 18.38 -32.02
C ASP A 170 5.05 17.30 -32.96
N ALA A 171 6.28 17.45 -33.42
CA ALA A 171 7.00 16.46 -34.21
C ALA A 171 7.19 15.10 -33.51
N LYS A 172 7.56 15.08 -32.22
CA LYS A 172 7.75 13.85 -31.44
C LYS A 172 6.42 13.17 -31.10
N LYS A 173 5.35 13.94 -30.90
CA LYS A 173 3.99 13.38 -30.73
C LYS A 173 3.53 12.64 -32.00
N MET A 174 3.83 13.20 -33.18
CA MET A 174 3.56 12.52 -34.45
C MET A 174 4.41 11.26 -34.64
N GLU A 175 5.68 11.26 -34.25
CA GLU A 175 6.54 10.07 -34.29
C GLU A 175 6.02 8.95 -33.37
N VAL A 176 5.72 9.26 -32.10
CA VAL A 176 5.14 8.31 -31.13
C VAL A 176 3.80 7.75 -31.63
N ARG A 177 2.95 8.60 -32.22
CA ARG A 177 1.69 8.17 -32.83
C ARG A 177 1.94 7.24 -34.01
N THR A 178 2.88 7.57 -34.88
CA THR A 178 3.22 6.75 -36.06
C THR A 178 3.76 5.38 -35.64
N GLU A 179 4.62 5.34 -34.62
CA GLU A 179 5.16 4.11 -34.05
C GLU A 179 4.08 3.26 -33.37
N TRP A 180 3.18 3.90 -32.62
CA TRP A 180 2.03 3.23 -32.02
C TRP A 180 1.07 2.66 -33.07
N GLU A 181 0.76 3.43 -34.12
CA GLU A 181 -0.12 3.01 -35.21
C GLU A 181 0.48 1.81 -35.96
N LYS A 182 1.77 1.88 -36.29
CA LYS A 182 2.51 0.77 -36.89
C LYS A 182 2.42 -0.48 -36.01
N THR A 183 2.69 -0.33 -34.72
CA THR A 183 2.75 -1.46 -33.79
C THR A 183 1.38 -2.09 -33.51
N THR A 184 0.32 -1.28 -33.49
CA THR A 184 -1.06 -1.68 -33.14
C THR A 184 -1.81 -2.30 -34.32
N PHE A 185 -1.57 -1.81 -35.54
CA PHE A 185 -2.33 -2.20 -36.74
C PHE A 185 -1.57 -3.16 -37.67
N ASP A 186 -0.24 -3.25 -37.59
CA ASP A 186 0.52 -4.19 -38.40
C ASP A 186 0.41 -5.62 -37.84
N TRP A 187 0.26 -6.59 -38.73
CA TRP A 187 0.25 -8.01 -38.39
C TRP A 187 1.59 -8.44 -37.79
N PRO A 188 1.63 -8.96 -36.55
CA PRO A 188 2.83 -9.60 -36.03
C PRO A 188 3.13 -10.87 -36.83
N LEU A 189 4.38 -11.04 -37.28
CA LEU A 189 4.80 -12.28 -37.92
C LEU A 189 5.05 -13.35 -36.84
N ILE A 190 3.99 -14.07 -36.43
CA ILE A 190 4.08 -15.19 -35.48
C ILE A 190 4.06 -16.51 -36.23
N ASP A 191 5.07 -17.33 -36.01
CA ASP A 191 5.11 -18.70 -36.48
C ASP A 191 4.27 -19.59 -35.55
N THR A 192 2.99 -19.74 -35.87
CA THR A 192 2.03 -20.54 -35.08
C THR A 192 2.43 -22.01 -35.01
N GLN A 193 3.06 -22.56 -36.06
CA GLN A 193 3.52 -23.95 -36.07
C GLN A 193 4.65 -24.15 -35.07
N ARG A 194 5.61 -23.22 -35.03
CA ARG A 194 6.69 -23.23 -34.03
C ARG A 194 6.15 -23.06 -32.61
N LEU A 195 5.15 -22.20 -32.42
CA LEU A 195 4.49 -22.00 -31.12
C LEU A 195 3.78 -23.29 -30.64
N GLU A 196 2.99 -23.92 -31.50
CA GLU A 196 2.32 -25.19 -31.19
C GLU A 196 3.32 -26.30 -30.86
N ALA A 197 4.41 -26.41 -31.64
CA ALA A 197 5.48 -27.38 -31.40
C ALA A 197 6.16 -27.13 -30.05
N TYR A 198 6.40 -25.86 -29.68
CA TYR A 198 6.94 -25.49 -28.38
C TYR A 198 6.02 -25.91 -27.22
N LEU A 199 4.72 -25.64 -27.32
CA LEU A 199 3.73 -26.03 -26.31
C LEU A 199 3.62 -27.57 -26.19
N GLN A 200 3.61 -28.29 -27.31
CA GLN A 200 3.61 -29.76 -27.34
C GLN A 200 4.86 -30.35 -26.68
N ARG A 201 6.04 -29.78 -26.95
CA ARG A 201 7.29 -30.21 -26.31
C ARG A 201 7.23 -29.99 -24.81
N LEU A 202 6.93 -28.76 -24.39
CA LEU A 202 6.91 -28.33 -23.00
C LEU A 202 5.93 -29.12 -22.13
N PHE A 203 4.68 -29.27 -22.59
CA PHE A 203 3.60 -29.80 -21.75
C PHE A 203 3.29 -31.28 -21.96
N ILE A 204 3.66 -31.88 -23.10
CA ILE A 204 3.23 -33.25 -23.46
C ILE A 204 4.42 -34.18 -23.66
N THR A 205 5.43 -33.76 -24.40
CA THR A 205 6.53 -34.64 -24.84
C THR A 205 7.51 -34.91 -23.70
N ASP A 206 7.93 -33.87 -23.00
CA ASP A 206 9.07 -33.95 -22.08
C ASP A 206 8.67 -34.43 -20.67
N ASN A 207 7.38 -34.30 -20.29
CA ASN A 207 6.91 -34.62 -18.94
C ASN A 207 5.54 -35.32 -18.94
N LYS A 208 5.51 -36.59 -18.53
CA LYS A 208 4.29 -37.41 -18.44
C LYS A 208 3.26 -36.89 -17.43
N TYR A 209 3.72 -36.32 -16.31
CA TYR A 209 2.83 -35.73 -15.30
C TYR A 209 2.17 -34.48 -15.86
N ALA A 210 2.94 -33.60 -16.51
CA ALA A 210 2.42 -32.44 -17.22
C ALA A 210 1.40 -32.83 -18.30
N ALA A 211 1.64 -33.92 -19.04
CA ALA A 211 0.70 -34.41 -20.05
C ALA A 211 -0.64 -34.83 -19.44
N ASN A 212 -0.62 -35.47 -18.25
CA ASN A 212 -1.85 -35.83 -17.53
C ASN A 212 -2.58 -34.59 -17.01
N SER A 213 -1.84 -33.65 -16.41
CA SER A 213 -2.40 -32.41 -15.86
C SER A 213 -2.97 -31.50 -16.95
N ILE A 214 -2.40 -31.44 -18.15
CA ILE A 214 -3.01 -30.74 -19.28
C ILE A 214 -4.32 -31.40 -19.74
N ARG A 215 -4.41 -32.75 -19.74
CA ARG A 215 -5.69 -33.41 -20.04
C ARG A 215 -6.75 -33.08 -19.00
N ARG A 216 -6.36 -32.98 -17.72
CA ARG A 216 -7.24 -32.54 -16.63
C ARG A 216 -7.66 -31.08 -16.82
N LEU A 217 -6.73 -30.16 -17.08
CA LEU A 217 -7.00 -28.75 -17.38
C LEU A 217 -8.02 -28.62 -18.52
N ARG A 218 -7.81 -29.31 -19.65
CA ARG A 218 -8.75 -29.32 -20.78
C ARG A 218 -10.14 -29.84 -20.40
N SER A 219 -10.22 -30.83 -19.51
CA SER A 219 -11.49 -31.33 -18.98
C SER A 219 -12.18 -30.30 -18.10
N ASP A 220 -11.42 -29.60 -17.26
CA ASP A 220 -11.93 -28.59 -16.34
C ASP A 220 -12.36 -27.32 -17.09
N VAL A 221 -11.67 -26.93 -18.17
CA VAL A 221 -12.12 -25.88 -19.10
C VAL A 221 -13.49 -26.23 -19.68
N ARG A 222 -13.68 -27.46 -20.20
CA ARG A 222 -14.98 -27.90 -20.73
C ARG A 222 -16.10 -27.84 -19.69
N LYS A 223 -15.83 -28.27 -18.45
CA LYS A 223 -16.81 -28.19 -17.35
C LYS A 223 -17.13 -26.76 -17.00
N PHE A 224 -16.13 -25.87 -17.01
CA PHE A 224 -16.29 -24.45 -16.72
C PHE A 224 -17.13 -23.76 -17.80
N GLU A 225 -16.83 -23.98 -19.08
CA GLU A 225 -17.64 -23.45 -20.18
C GLU A 225 -19.09 -23.93 -20.10
N ALA A 226 -19.31 -25.22 -19.82
CA ALA A 226 -20.65 -25.77 -19.59
C ALA A 226 -21.36 -25.15 -18.36
N SER A 227 -20.60 -24.65 -17.38
CA SER A 227 -21.17 -23.93 -16.24
C SER A 227 -21.65 -22.52 -16.60
N LEU A 228 -20.98 -21.86 -17.57
CA LEU A 228 -21.36 -20.54 -18.09
C LEU A 228 -22.57 -20.61 -19.05
N ASP A 229 -22.84 -21.79 -19.63
CA ASP A 229 -24.03 -22.03 -20.45
C ASP A 229 -25.33 -22.23 -19.66
N ARG A 230 -25.24 -22.37 -18.32
CA ARG A 230 -26.44 -22.47 -17.47
C ARG A 230 -27.25 -21.17 -17.50
N PRO A 231 -28.58 -21.21 -17.38
CA PRO A 231 -29.40 -20.00 -17.34
C PRO A 231 -29.16 -19.22 -16.04
N HIS A 232 -29.45 -17.91 -16.06
CA HIS A 232 -29.36 -17.00 -14.90
C HIS A 232 -27.93 -16.78 -14.36
N GLN A 233 -26.95 -16.61 -15.25
CA GLN A 233 -25.57 -16.22 -14.87
C GLN A 233 -25.53 -14.83 -14.20
N PHE A 234 -26.35 -13.92 -14.71
CA PHE A 234 -26.56 -12.59 -14.15
C PHE A 234 -27.76 -12.61 -13.21
N THR A 235 -27.54 -12.21 -11.97
CA THR A 235 -28.51 -12.10 -10.87
C THR A 235 -28.23 -10.80 -10.13
N ILE A 236 -29.15 -10.32 -9.29
CA ILE A 236 -28.92 -9.13 -8.45
C ILE A 236 -27.63 -9.29 -7.62
N ARG A 237 -27.40 -10.49 -7.07
CA ARG A 237 -26.19 -10.82 -6.31
C ARG A 237 -24.92 -10.74 -7.16
N SER A 238 -24.94 -11.25 -8.39
CA SER A 238 -23.75 -11.17 -9.26
C SER A 238 -23.51 -9.78 -9.80
N LEU A 239 -24.56 -8.99 -10.05
CA LEU A 239 -24.42 -7.60 -10.42
C LEU A 239 -23.84 -6.75 -9.29
N ALA A 240 -24.15 -7.04 -8.03
CA ALA A 240 -23.59 -6.31 -6.90
C ALA A 240 -22.05 -6.30 -6.91
N TRP A 241 -21.42 -7.48 -6.94
CA TRP A 241 -19.95 -7.54 -6.94
C TRP A 241 -19.34 -7.07 -8.27
N VAL A 242 -20.02 -7.24 -9.41
CA VAL A 242 -19.54 -6.71 -10.70
C VAL A 242 -19.50 -5.18 -10.68
N ILE A 243 -20.55 -4.55 -10.16
CA ILE A 243 -20.64 -3.10 -10.07
C ILE A 243 -19.61 -2.56 -9.08
N GLU A 244 -19.47 -3.20 -7.91
CA GLU A 244 -18.44 -2.85 -6.93
C GLU A 244 -17.01 -3.00 -7.50
N GLY A 245 -16.76 -4.05 -8.31
CA GLY A 245 -15.47 -4.24 -8.99
C GLY A 245 -15.19 -3.17 -10.05
N LEU A 246 -16.21 -2.78 -10.82
CA LEU A 246 -16.11 -1.70 -11.80
C LEU A 246 -15.88 -0.33 -11.17
N GLN A 247 -16.44 -0.07 -9.98
CA GLN A 247 -16.18 1.17 -9.22
C GLN A 247 -14.71 1.31 -8.81
N ALA A 248 -14.02 0.19 -8.55
CA ALA A 248 -12.58 0.17 -8.24
C ALA A 248 -11.69 0.26 -9.50
N SER A 249 -12.25 0.01 -10.69
CA SER A 249 -11.51 0.02 -11.96
C SER A 249 -11.40 1.41 -12.59
N SER A 250 -10.35 1.66 -13.37
CA SER A 250 -10.16 2.88 -14.18
C SER A 250 -10.95 2.87 -15.51
N VAL A 251 -11.78 1.86 -15.77
CA VAL A 251 -12.47 1.66 -17.07
C VAL A 251 -13.59 2.68 -17.30
N LEU A 252 -14.21 3.19 -16.24
CA LEU A 252 -15.40 4.03 -16.33
C LEU A 252 -15.11 5.46 -15.89
N SER A 253 -15.72 6.43 -16.58
CA SER A 253 -15.76 7.83 -16.13
C SER A 253 -16.50 7.97 -14.79
N ASN A 254 -16.24 9.06 -14.06
CA ASN A 254 -16.88 9.33 -12.78
C ASN A 254 -18.41 9.36 -12.88
N GLU A 255 -18.95 9.97 -13.93
CA GLU A 255 -20.39 10.02 -14.21
C GLU A 255 -21.01 8.61 -14.32
N LYS A 256 -20.33 7.69 -15.01
CA LYS A 256 -20.80 6.31 -15.17
C LYS A 256 -20.69 5.53 -13.86
N ARG A 257 -19.69 5.80 -13.01
CA ARG A 257 -19.57 5.19 -11.67
C ARG A 257 -20.67 5.66 -10.72
N GLU A 258 -21.09 6.92 -10.80
CA GLU A 258 -22.23 7.42 -10.03
C GLU A 258 -23.54 6.76 -10.47
N ALA A 259 -23.76 6.63 -11.78
CA ALA A 259 -24.94 5.94 -12.31
C ALA A 259 -25.01 4.48 -11.83
N LEU A 260 -23.88 3.77 -11.82
CA LEU A 260 -23.76 2.42 -11.26
C LEU A 260 -24.14 2.35 -9.77
N THR A 261 -23.74 3.36 -8.98
CA THR A 261 -24.13 3.48 -7.56
C THR A 261 -25.63 3.69 -7.41
N GLY A 262 -26.25 4.44 -8.33
CA GLY A 262 -27.70 4.58 -8.42
C GLY A 262 -28.40 3.25 -8.70
N PHE A 263 -27.85 2.41 -9.58
CA PHE A 263 -28.43 1.09 -9.90
C PHE A 263 -28.42 0.14 -8.70
N LEU A 264 -27.36 0.16 -7.88
CA LEU A 264 -27.30 -0.65 -6.66
C LEU A 264 -28.42 -0.36 -5.64
N LYS A 265 -29.08 0.80 -5.75
CA LYS A 265 -30.20 1.18 -4.87
C LYS A 265 -31.57 0.72 -5.41
N ASN A 266 -31.64 0.14 -6.61
CA ASN A 266 -32.89 -0.20 -7.26
C ASN A 266 -32.87 -1.62 -7.86
N ASP A 267 -33.45 -2.57 -7.13
CA ASP A 267 -33.50 -3.99 -7.50
C ASP A 267 -34.28 -4.26 -8.80
N VAL A 268 -35.26 -3.41 -9.15
CA VAL A 268 -36.04 -3.57 -10.39
C VAL A 268 -35.16 -3.31 -11.60
N ILE A 269 -34.33 -2.25 -11.55
CA ILE A 269 -33.38 -1.94 -12.62
C ILE A 269 -32.33 -3.04 -12.72
N LEU A 270 -31.81 -3.54 -11.59
CA LEU A 270 -30.84 -4.64 -11.60
C LEU A 270 -31.42 -5.92 -12.20
N ALA A 271 -32.69 -6.24 -11.95
CA ALA A 271 -33.36 -7.38 -12.55
C ALA A 271 -33.45 -7.26 -14.08
N GLU A 272 -33.81 -6.08 -14.60
CA GLU A 272 -33.83 -5.84 -16.05
C GLU A 272 -32.45 -5.90 -16.69
N ILE A 273 -31.44 -5.28 -16.04
CA ILE A 273 -30.04 -5.38 -16.47
C ILE A 273 -29.61 -6.86 -16.52
N ALA A 274 -29.94 -7.64 -15.50
CA ALA A 274 -29.62 -9.07 -15.46
C ALA A 274 -30.27 -9.83 -16.62
N ASN A 275 -31.54 -9.55 -16.94
CA ASN A 275 -32.24 -10.16 -18.06
C ASN A 275 -31.54 -9.88 -19.40
N VAL A 276 -31.19 -8.61 -19.67
CA VAL A 276 -30.48 -8.20 -20.88
C VAL A 276 -29.11 -8.89 -20.99
N LEU A 277 -28.36 -8.98 -19.89
CA LEU A 277 -27.04 -9.60 -19.87
C LEU A 277 -27.12 -11.13 -20.02
N ASN A 278 -28.14 -11.78 -19.46
CA ASN A 278 -28.42 -13.19 -19.68
C ASN A 278 -28.79 -13.49 -21.14
N LEU A 279 -29.46 -12.56 -21.84
CA LEU A 279 -29.67 -12.67 -23.29
C LEU A 279 -28.34 -12.55 -24.05
N ARG A 280 -27.48 -11.58 -23.70
CA ARG A 280 -26.16 -11.39 -24.33
C ARG A 280 -25.23 -12.59 -24.17
N ILE A 281 -25.15 -13.22 -22.99
CA ILE A 281 -24.27 -14.40 -22.80
C ILE A 281 -24.78 -15.62 -23.58
N LYS A 282 -26.10 -15.75 -23.77
CA LYS A 282 -26.70 -16.79 -24.60
C LYS A 282 -26.36 -16.60 -26.09
N SER A 283 -26.27 -15.35 -26.56
CA SER A 283 -25.89 -15.00 -27.93
C SER A 283 -24.40 -14.68 -28.12
N LEU A 284 -23.53 -15.20 -27.26
CA LEU A 284 -22.08 -14.90 -27.27
C LEU A 284 -21.41 -15.07 -28.65
N GLY A 285 -21.82 -16.07 -29.43
CA GLY A 285 -21.26 -16.32 -30.76
C GLY A 285 -21.59 -15.26 -31.83
N GLN A 286 -22.51 -14.34 -31.53
CA GLN A 286 -22.87 -13.21 -32.39
C GLN A 286 -22.42 -11.86 -31.80
N TRP A 287 -21.68 -11.88 -30.69
CA TRP A 287 -21.22 -10.67 -30.02
C TRP A 287 -20.19 -9.93 -30.88
N THR A 288 -20.38 -8.62 -31.02
CA THR A 288 -19.49 -7.72 -31.79
C THR A 288 -19.39 -6.37 -31.10
N TRP A 289 -18.32 -5.62 -31.39
CA TRP A 289 -18.18 -4.23 -30.92
C TRP A 289 -19.16 -3.30 -31.64
N ALA A 290 -19.73 -2.32 -30.92
CA ALA A 290 -20.50 -1.25 -31.55
C ALA A 290 -19.56 -0.31 -32.33
N LEU A 291 -19.89 -0.03 -33.59
CA LEU A 291 -19.07 0.72 -34.55
C LEU A 291 -18.81 2.21 -34.19
N SER A 292 -19.50 2.77 -33.19
CA SER A 292 -19.60 4.23 -32.99
C SER A 292 -18.80 4.82 -31.82
N GLN A 293 -17.92 4.07 -31.15
CA GLN A 293 -17.48 4.43 -29.80
C GLN A 293 -15.96 4.55 -29.58
N TRP A 294 -15.10 3.92 -30.40
CA TRP A 294 -13.68 3.84 -30.07
C TRP A 294 -12.87 5.00 -30.66
N THR A 295 -12.56 5.97 -29.79
CA THR A 295 -11.67 7.11 -30.07
C THR A 295 -10.20 6.67 -29.98
N GLY A 296 -9.38 7.05 -30.96
CA GLY A 296 -7.98 6.64 -31.12
C GLY A 296 -7.04 7.26 -30.09
N ARG A 297 -7.19 6.87 -28.82
CA ARG A 297 -6.21 7.12 -27.77
C ARG A 297 -5.29 5.89 -27.60
N PRO A 298 -4.00 6.06 -27.23
CA PRO A 298 -3.05 4.95 -27.02
C PRO A 298 -3.51 3.91 -25.99
N ARG A 299 -4.35 4.34 -25.04
CA ARG A 299 -5.15 3.50 -24.14
C ARG A 299 -6.62 3.86 -24.37
N PRO A 300 -7.41 3.03 -25.05
CA PRO A 300 -8.81 3.35 -25.27
C PRO A 300 -9.62 3.09 -23.99
N THR A 301 -9.60 4.03 -23.05
CA THR A 301 -10.46 4.06 -21.84
C THR A 301 -11.79 4.79 -22.07
N GLY A 302 -11.99 5.38 -23.23
CA GLY A 302 -13.17 6.19 -23.52
C GLY A 302 -14.30 5.41 -24.18
N THR A 303 -15.42 5.29 -23.46
CA THR A 303 -16.82 5.12 -23.95
C THR A 303 -17.51 3.76 -23.92
N ALA A 304 -16.99 2.71 -23.27
CA ALA A 304 -17.77 1.46 -23.13
C ALA A 304 -19.17 1.73 -22.52
N ASP A 305 -20.23 1.29 -23.21
CA ASP A 305 -21.60 1.24 -22.68
C ASP A 305 -21.58 0.55 -21.29
N ILE A 306 -22.31 1.09 -20.31
CA ILE A 306 -22.32 0.56 -18.94
C ILE A 306 -22.69 -0.93 -18.93
N LEU A 307 -23.66 -1.34 -19.76
CA LEU A 307 -24.04 -2.75 -19.87
C LEU A 307 -22.92 -3.61 -20.46
N GLN A 308 -22.15 -3.06 -21.39
CA GLN A 308 -21.00 -3.76 -21.97
C GLN A 308 -19.84 -3.86 -20.98
N ALA A 309 -19.57 -2.82 -20.20
CA ALA A 309 -18.59 -2.84 -19.13
C ALA A 309 -18.95 -3.89 -18.06
N ILE A 310 -20.20 -3.94 -17.61
CA ILE A 310 -20.72 -4.96 -16.67
C ILE A 310 -20.53 -6.36 -17.26
N PHE A 311 -20.92 -6.56 -18.52
CA PHE A 311 -20.78 -7.84 -19.21
C PHE A 311 -19.32 -8.32 -19.27
N LEU A 312 -18.42 -7.48 -19.77
CA LEU A 312 -17.01 -7.83 -19.96
C LEU A 312 -16.29 -8.01 -18.63
N HIS A 313 -16.62 -7.22 -17.61
CA HIS A 313 -16.06 -7.39 -16.27
C HIS A 313 -16.51 -8.71 -15.65
N TYR A 314 -17.79 -9.07 -15.74
CA TYR A 314 -18.28 -10.37 -15.26
C TYR A 314 -17.54 -11.53 -15.94
N VAL A 315 -17.44 -11.51 -17.27
CA VAL A 315 -16.75 -12.55 -18.04
C VAL A 315 -15.27 -12.62 -17.65
N GLY A 316 -14.60 -11.47 -17.56
CA GLY A 316 -13.19 -11.38 -17.14
C GLY A 316 -12.95 -11.95 -15.75
N VAL A 317 -13.76 -11.58 -14.76
CA VAL A 317 -13.64 -12.09 -13.39
C VAL A 317 -13.88 -13.60 -13.33
N LYS A 318 -14.88 -14.13 -14.04
CA LYS A 318 -15.16 -15.58 -14.06
C LYS A 318 -14.00 -16.37 -14.68
N TRP A 319 -13.47 -15.94 -15.81
CA TRP A 319 -12.31 -16.57 -16.44
C TRP A 319 -11.04 -16.45 -15.58
N SER A 320 -10.86 -15.29 -14.93
CA SER A 320 -9.74 -15.04 -14.02
C SER A 320 -9.74 -16.01 -12.83
N VAL A 321 -10.86 -16.13 -12.12
CA VAL A 321 -11.01 -17.08 -11.00
C VAL A 321 -10.82 -18.53 -11.42
N PHE A 322 -11.36 -18.90 -12.59
CA PHE A 322 -11.18 -20.24 -13.13
C PHE A 322 -9.71 -20.54 -13.43
N PHE A 323 -9.03 -19.69 -14.21
CA PHE A 323 -7.65 -19.93 -14.60
C PHE A 323 -6.70 -19.84 -13.40
N LYS A 324 -6.94 -18.96 -12.42
CA LYS A 324 -6.16 -18.92 -11.17
C LYS A 324 -6.13 -20.28 -10.52
N LYS A 325 -7.30 -20.86 -10.27
CA LYS A 325 -7.42 -22.19 -9.67
C LYS A 325 -6.79 -23.27 -10.55
N ALA A 326 -7.10 -23.28 -11.83
CA ALA A 326 -6.67 -24.33 -12.74
C ALA A 326 -5.14 -24.35 -12.95
N LEU A 327 -4.50 -23.18 -12.98
CA LEU A 327 -3.04 -23.04 -13.07
C LEU A 327 -2.33 -23.42 -11.76
N VAL A 328 -2.94 -23.12 -10.61
CA VAL A 328 -2.45 -23.58 -9.30
C VAL A 328 -2.51 -25.10 -9.19
N ASP A 329 -3.66 -25.70 -9.54
CA ASP A 329 -3.83 -27.17 -9.56
C ASP A 329 -2.83 -27.81 -10.54
N PHE A 330 -2.66 -27.22 -11.74
CA PHE A 330 -1.65 -27.67 -12.71
C PHE A 330 -0.24 -27.62 -12.13
N HIS A 331 0.15 -26.52 -11.48
CA HIS A 331 1.48 -26.36 -10.89
C HIS A 331 1.74 -27.43 -9.83
N PHE A 332 0.78 -27.74 -8.96
CA PHE A 332 0.97 -28.77 -7.94
C PHE A 332 1.17 -30.18 -8.51
N GLU A 333 0.52 -30.50 -9.62
CA GLU A 333 0.61 -31.83 -10.23
C GLU A 333 1.78 -32.01 -11.20
N ALA A 334 2.08 -30.97 -11.99
CA ALA A 334 3.00 -31.05 -13.13
C ALA A 334 4.40 -30.54 -12.85
N SER A 335 4.55 -29.62 -11.89
CA SER A 335 5.85 -29.03 -11.59
C SER A 335 6.82 -30.09 -11.14
N THR A 336 8.09 -29.90 -11.48
CA THR A 336 9.18 -30.71 -10.95
C THR A 336 9.43 -30.30 -9.50
N SER A 337 8.48 -30.61 -8.61
CA SER A 337 8.61 -30.49 -7.16
C SER A 337 9.46 -31.63 -6.65
N LYS A 338 10.72 -31.67 -7.09
CA LYS A 338 11.74 -32.40 -6.36
C LYS A 338 12.23 -31.45 -5.26
N SER A 339 11.50 -31.41 -4.13
CA SER A 339 12.21 -31.45 -2.85
C SER A 339 13.32 -32.46 -3.08
N ALA A 340 14.59 -32.05 -2.98
CA ALA A 340 15.75 -32.78 -3.48
C ALA A 340 15.44 -34.26 -3.37
N ASP A 341 15.46 -35.02 -4.47
CA ASP A 341 14.94 -36.41 -4.49
C ASP A 341 15.77 -37.25 -3.52
N ILE A 342 15.45 -37.13 -2.22
CA ILE A 342 16.31 -37.53 -1.12
C ILE A 342 16.19 -39.04 -1.16
N PRO A 343 17.27 -39.74 -1.54
CA PRO A 343 17.21 -41.19 -1.62
C PRO A 343 16.67 -41.76 -0.31
N GLY A 344 15.75 -42.73 -0.39
CA GLY A 344 15.07 -43.27 0.81
C GLY A 344 16.04 -43.74 1.90
N ILE A 345 17.25 -44.17 1.51
CA ILE A 345 18.34 -44.49 2.42
C ILE A 345 18.74 -43.32 3.34
N HIS A 346 18.78 -42.09 2.84
CA HIS A 346 19.12 -40.91 3.66
C HIS A 346 18.00 -40.56 4.65
N ARG A 347 16.73 -40.77 4.28
CA ARG A 347 15.60 -40.60 5.21
C ARG A 347 15.66 -41.63 6.34
N LYS A 348 15.85 -42.91 5.99
CA LYS A 348 16.00 -44.01 6.95
C LYS A 348 17.21 -43.82 7.86
N ARG A 349 18.35 -43.39 7.31
CA ARG A 349 19.54 -43.05 8.09
C ARG A 349 19.28 -41.89 9.06
N ARG A 350 18.67 -40.80 8.58
CA ARG A 350 18.34 -39.65 9.45
C ARG A 350 17.39 -40.06 10.58
N GLN A 351 16.35 -40.85 10.29
CA GLN A 351 15.45 -41.41 11.31
C GLN A 351 16.22 -42.28 12.31
N TYR A 352 17.06 -43.19 11.81
CA TYR A 352 17.89 -44.06 12.65
C TYR A 352 18.79 -43.28 13.61
N TYR A 353 19.41 -42.18 13.20
CA TYR A 353 20.30 -41.46 14.10
C TYR A 353 19.58 -40.45 15.00
N LEU A 354 18.46 -39.85 14.56
CA LEU A 354 17.82 -38.73 15.27
C LEU A 354 16.53 -39.07 16.04
N ASP A 355 15.79 -40.11 15.64
CA ASP A 355 14.50 -40.47 16.25
C ASP A 355 14.48 -41.95 16.72
N PRO A 356 14.87 -42.23 17.97
CA PRO A 356 14.88 -43.58 18.53
C PRO A 356 13.51 -44.15 18.90
N SER A 357 12.45 -43.34 18.87
CA SER A 357 11.22 -43.60 19.62
C SER A 357 9.94 -43.72 18.79
N HIS A 358 9.95 -43.35 17.49
CA HIS A 358 8.76 -43.38 16.65
C HIS A 358 9.01 -44.06 15.29
N ASP A 359 8.11 -44.98 14.92
CA ASP A 359 8.02 -45.63 13.61
C ASP A 359 7.31 -44.73 12.55
N GLY A 360 7.32 -43.42 12.79
CA GLY A 360 6.71 -42.41 11.93
C GLY A 360 7.69 -41.91 10.87
N THR A 361 7.19 -41.61 9.67
CA THR A 361 7.97 -40.96 8.61
C THR A 361 8.47 -39.60 9.07
N VAL A 362 9.79 -39.35 8.96
CA VAL A 362 10.37 -38.01 9.11
C VAL A 362 9.69 -37.08 8.11
N ASP A 363 8.86 -36.17 8.61
CA ASP A 363 8.04 -35.28 7.79
C ASP A 363 8.91 -34.26 7.05
N ALA A 364 9.11 -34.48 5.75
CA ALA A 364 9.75 -33.51 4.84
C ALA A 364 8.82 -32.34 4.49
N SER A 365 7.57 -32.37 4.96
CA SER A 365 6.54 -31.38 4.68
C SER A 365 6.76 -30.02 5.38
N GLY A 366 7.65 -29.98 6.40
CA GLY A 366 7.94 -28.81 7.23
C GLY A 366 9.24 -28.04 6.93
N GLY A 367 9.98 -28.38 5.87
CA GLY A 367 11.26 -27.74 5.53
C GLY A 367 11.18 -26.31 4.96
N LEU A 368 12.34 -25.70 4.73
CA LEU A 368 12.44 -24.38 4.10
C LEU A 368 11.97 -24.41 2.64
N GLN A 369 12.31 -25.46 1.87
CA GLN A 369 11.89 -25.58 0.48
C GLN A 369 10.37 -25.69 0.32
N SER A 370 9.71 -26.47 1.19
CA SER A 370 8.25 -26.55 1.18
C SER A 370 7.62 -25.20 1.56
N THR A 371 8.23 -24.45 2.47
CA THR A 371 7.80 -23.09 2.83
C THR A 371 7.95 -22.12 1.66
N ARG A 372 9.07 -22.16 0.92
CA ARG A 372 9.30 -21.36 -0.29
C ARG A 372 8.23 -21.63 -1.36
N ALA A 373 7.97 -22.91 -1.65
CA ALA A 373 6.96 -23.32 -2.62
C ALA A 373 5.55 -22.84 -2.24
N LYS A 374 5.16 -22.98 -0.96
CA LYS A 374 3.86 -22.50 -0.45
C LYS A 374 3.71 -20.98 -0.60
N LEU A 375 4.75 -20.21 -0.26
CA LEU A 375 4.74 -18.76 -0.42
C LEU A 375 4.70 -18.35 -1.90
N TYR A 376 5.46 -19.03 -2.75
CA TYR A 376 5.46 -18.80 -4.20
C TYR A 376 4.08 -18.96 -4.82
N VAL A 377 3.42 -20.09 -4.56
CA VAL A 377 2.08 -20.37 -5.10
C VAL A 377 1.06 -19.35 -4.60
N ARG A 378 1.14 -18.96 -3.33
CA ARG A 378 0.23 -17.98 -2.74
C ARG A 378 0.41 -16.58 -3.32
N ASP A 379 1.65 -16.10 -3.44
CA ASP A 379 1.94 -14.68 -3.66
C ASP A 379 2.34 -14.32 -5.11
N TYR A 380 2.80 -15.28 -5.92
CA TYR A 380 3.41 -14.99 -7.24
C TYR A 380 2.85 -15.81 -8.40
N LEU A 381 2.46 -17.07 -8.18
CA LEU A 381 1.90 -17.88 -9.27
C LEU A 381 0.57 -17.30 -9.75
N ALA A 382 0.46 -17.01 -11.05
CA ALA A 382 -0.72 -16.39 -11.65
C ALA A 382 -1.18 -15.11 -10.91
N ASN A 383 -0.21 -14.28 -10.51
CA ASN A 383 -0.42 -13.08 -9.70
C ASN A 383 -1.03 -11.92 -10.50
N GLN A 384 -1.84 -12.09 -11.54
CA GLN A 384 -2.81 -11.05 -11.94
C GLN A 384 -4.24 -11.57 -11.88
N LEU A 385 -4.40 -12.89 -11.72
CA LEU A 385 -5.71 -13.51 -11.67
C LEU A 385 -6.30 -13.40 -10.26
N LEU A 386 -7.63 -13.32 -10.21
CA LEU A 386 -8.41 -13.21 -8.99
C LEU A 386 -8.63 -14.59 -8.36
N ASP A 387 -8.57 -14.67 -7.03
CA ASP A 387 -8.87 -15.88 -6.26
C ASP A 387 -10.38 -16.06 -6.03
N SER A 388 -11.15 -14.97 -6.04
CA SER A 388 -12.60 -14.99 -5.86
C SER A 388 -13.29 -13.86 -6.64
N ASP A 389 -14.61 -13.97 -6.84
CA ASP A 389 -15.41 -12.97 -7.54
C ASP A 389 -15.61 -11.67 -6.74
N ALA A 390 -15.38 -11.70 -5.42
CA ALA A 390 -15.45 -10.53 -4.55
C ALA A 390 -14.08 -9.85 -4.31
N GLN A 391 -12.98 -10.41 -4.83
CA GLN A 391 -11.65 -9.84 -4.67
C GLN A 391 -11.48 -8.59 -5.53
N ARG A 392 -10.82 -7.58 -4.98
CA ARG A 392 -10.66 -6.25 -5.59
C ARG A 392 -9.19 -5.86 -5.60
N ASN A 393 -8.75 -5.10 -6.59
CA ASN A 393 -7.44 -4.44 -6.54
C ASN A 393 -7.59 -3.10 -5.80
N GLN A 394 -6.70 -2.86 -4.84
CA GLN A 394 -6.61 -1.60 -4.11
C GLN A 394 -5.23 -1.02 -4.40
N VAL A 395 -5.19 0.12 -5.09
CA VAL A 395 -3.98 0.92 -5.26
C VAL A 395 -4.10 2.08 -4.30
N GLN A 396 -3.15 2.22 -3.38
CA GLN A 396 -3.12 3.37 -2.49
C GLN A 396 -2.62 4.59 -3.26
N GLU A 397 -3.26 5.73 -3.01
CA GLU A 397 -2.94 6.99 -3.65
C GLU A 397 -1.53 7.48 -3.29
N GLY A 398 -0.77 7.88 -4.30
CA GLY A 398 0.65 8.23 -4.18
C GLY A 398 1.62 7.04 -4.21
N GLU A 399 1.12 5.79 -4.26
CA GLU A 399 1.96 4.62 -4.50
C GLU A 399 2.15 4.39 -6.00
N GLU A 400 3.15 5.06 -6.57
CA GLU A 400 3.63 4.83 -7.92
C GLU A 400 5.11 4.44 -7.89
N GLU A 401 5.51 3.46 -8.69
CA GLU A 401 6.92 3.06 -8.78
C GLU A 401 7.67 4.02 -9.70
N VAL A 402 8.79 4.56 -9.23
CA VAL A 402 9.65 5.40 -10.06
C VAL A 402 10.35 4.56 -11.13
N GLU A 403 10.22 4.94 -12.40
CA GLU A 403 10.91 4.27 -13.49
C GLU A 403 12.37 4.77 -13.68
N PHE A 404 13.32 3.84 -13.70
CA PHE A 404 14.74 4.14 -13.91
C PHE A 404 15.09 4.59 -15.36
N THR A 405 14.30 4.20 -16.35
CA THR A 405 14.59 4.49 -17.77
C THR A 405 14.62 5.97 -18.09
N ASP A 406 13.80 6.76 -17.39
CA ASP A 406 13.76 8.23 -17.50
C ASP A 406 15.11 8.89 -17.17
N TYR A 407 15.95 8.23 -16.37
CA TYR A 407 17.26 8.71 -15.94
C TYR A 407 18.40 8.25 -16.85
N SER A 408 18.33 7.01 -17.35
CA SER A 408 19.42 6.41 -18.13
C SER A 408 19.61 7.08 -19.51
N ALA A 409 18.56 7.68 -20.07
CA ALA A 409 18.60 8.38 -21.36
C ALA A 409 19.49 9.65 -21.33
N GLU A 410 19.84 10.17 -20.15
CA GLU A 410 20.57 11.44 -19.98
C GLU A 410 22.06 11.28 -19.62
N ARG A 411 22.55 10.05 -19.33
CA ARG A 411 23.96 9.82 -18.95
C ARG A 411 24.76 8.98 -19.97
N PRO A 412 25.97 9.41 -20.39
CA PRO A 412 26.88 8.54 -21.13
C PRO A 412 27.41 7.42 -20.22
N ARG A 413 27.15 6.16 -20.58
CA ARG A 413 27.65 4.97 -19.85
C ARG A 413 29.18 5.00 -19.72
N LYS A 414 29.71 5.23 -18.52
CA LYS A 414 31.13 4.97 -18.20
C LYS A 414 31.32 3.48 -17.90
N ARG A 415 32.10 2.79 -18.74
CA ARG A 415 32.52 1.40 -18.51
C ARG A 415 33.34 1.32 -17.20
N ALA A 416 32.87 0.54 -16.24
CA ALA A 416 33.64 0.22 -15.04
C ALA A 416 34.87 -0.62 -15.42
N ARG A 417 36.07 -0.12 -15.04
CA ARG A 417 37.33 -0.87 -15.10
C ARG A 417 37.28 -1.95 -14.01
N GLN A 418 37.52 -3.20 -14.39
CA GLN A 418 37.83 -4.28 -13.46
C GLN A 418 39.14 -3.96 -12.74
N GLU A 419 39.07 -3.63 -11.44
CA GLU A 419 40.24 -3.63 -10.56
C GLU A 419 40.13 -4.83 -9.61
N THR A 420 41.05 -5.77 -9.77
CA THR A 420 41.27 -6.91 -8.88
C THR A 420 41.76 -6.46 -7.50
N PRO A 421 41.19 -6.93 -6.37
CA PRO A 421 41.69 -6.58 -5.05
C PRO A 421 42.95 -7.39 -4.72
N LYS A 422 44.04 -6.67 -4.41
CA LYS A 422 45.24 -7.25 -3.79
C LYS A 422 44.96 -7.55 -2.32
N ARG A 423 45.25 -8.79 -1.90
CA ARG A 423 45.34 -9.20 -0.49
C ARG A 423 46.58 -8.59 0.15
N ASP A 424 46.45 -8.05 1.36
CA ASP A 424 47.59 -7.83 2.26
C ASP A 424 47.24 -8.37 3.67
N PRO A 425 48.15 -9.12 4.35
CA PRO A 425 47.88 -9.78 5.61
C PRO A 425 48.44 -8.98 6.78
N ARG A 426 47.68 -8.82 7.87
CA ARG A 426 48.25 -8.57 9.20
C ARG A 426 47.27 -8.95 10.32
N MET A 427 47.65 -10.00 11.04
CA MET A 427 47.12 -10.39 12.33
C MET A 427 47.53 -9.36 13.40
N SER A 428 46.61 -9.04 14.32
CA SER A 428 46.96 -8.55 15.66
C SER A 428 45.81 -8.81 16.66
N GLN A 429 46.02 -9.88 17.42
CA GLN A 429 45.71 -10.13 18.84
C GLN A 429 44.56 -9.37 19.53
N LEU A 430 43.61 -10.17 20.02
CA LEU A 430 42.56 -9.85 20.99
C LEU A 430 43.11 -9.74 22.42
N PRO A 431 42.56 -8.86 23.27
CA PRO A 431 42.50 -9.07 24.71
C PRO A 431 41.16 -9.72 25.11
N GLN A 432 41.22 -10.81 25.88
CA GLN A 432 40.09 -11.32 26.66
C GLN A 432 39.71 -10.34 27.78
N PRO A 433 38.45 -10.34 28.24
CA PRO A 433 38.26 -10.67 29.65
C PRO A 433 37.01 -11.51 29.99
N ALA A 434 37.25 -12.33 31.02
CA ALA A 434 36.44 -12.62 32.21
C ALA A 434 35.02 -13.21 32.08
N ILE A 435 34.96 -14.45 32.59
CA ILE A 435 33.79 -15.26 32.94
C ILE A 435 33.05 -14.62 34.12
N LEU A 436 31.73 -14.46 33.99
CA LEU A 436 30.79 -14.37 35.11
C LEU A 436 29.65 -15.36 34.84
N ASN A 437 29.54 -16.33 35.74
CA ASN A 437 28.49 -17.35 35.77
C ASN A 437 27.18 -16.77 36.33
N GLY A 438 26.06 -17.26 35.79
CA GLY A 438 24.82 -17.44 36.55
C GLY A 438 23.66 -16.55 36.13
N GLU A 439 22.80 -17.05 35.23
CA GLU A 439 21.43 -17.50 35.53
C GLU A 439 20.70 -17.82 34.22
N GLN A 440 20.13 -19.02 34.14
CA GLN A 440 19.39 -19.53 32.99
C GLN A 440 18.05 -18.80 32.84
N PRO A 441 17.73 -18.17 31.68
CA PRO A 441 16.36 -17.81 31.37
C PRO A 441 15.63 -19.05 30.87
N ARG A 442 14.53 -19.39 31.54
CA ARG A 442 13.58 -20.43 31.13
C ARG A 442 13.06 -20.15 29.71
N PRO A 443 12.83 -21.18 28.87
CA PRO A 443 12.32 -20.97 27.51
C PRO A 443 10.93 -20.34 27.59
N TYR A 444 10.82 -19.12 27.06
CA TYR A 444 9.54 -18.52 26.74
C TYR A 444 8.89 -19.41 25.67
N HIS A 445 7.82 -20.12 26.06
CA HIS A 445 6.81 -20.56 25.11
C HIS A 445 6.28 -19.30 24.44
N VAL A 446 6.75 -19.05 23.21
CA VAL A 446 6.05 -18.17 22.30
C VAL A 446 4.90 -19.02 21.80
N ASP A 447 3.71 -18.75 22.32
CA ASP A 447 2.46 -19.18 21.70
C ASP A 447 2.61 -18.97 20.19
N ASP A 448 2.46 -20.07 19.44
CA ASP A 448 2.30 -20.01 17.99
C ASP A 448 1.18 -18.98 17.78
N PRO A 449 1.46 -17.79 17.21
CA PRO A 449 0.37 -16.94 16.83
C PRO A 449 -0.28 -17.68 15.68
N GLU A 450 -1.29 -18.48 16.03
CA GLU A 450 -2.39 -18.87 15.16
C GLU A 450 -2.56 -17.74 14.18
N GLU A 451 -2.34 -18.08 12.90
CA GLU A 451 -2.61 -17.29 11.72
C GLU A 451 -3.40 -16.03 12.05
N SER A 452 -2.71 -14.97 12.50
CA SER A 452 -3.39 -13.79 13.02
C SER A 452 -4.25 -13.27 11.89
N HIS A 453 -5.56 -13.46 12.03
CA HIS A 453 -6.61 -13.21 11.05
C HIS A 453 -6.15 -12.30 9.90
N ARG A 454 -5.54 -12.89 8.86
CA ARG A 454 -5.48 -12.20 7.58
C ARG A 454 -6.86 -12.37 7.01
N ASP A 455 -7.65 -11.32 7.16
CA ASP A 455 -8.92 -11.13 6.48
C ASP A 455 -8.90 -11.86 5.13
N THR A 456 -9.82 -12.81 4.98
CA THR A 456 -10.24 -13.36 3.68
C THR A 456 -10.01 -12.32 2.57
N HIS A 457 -9.12 -12.65 1.63
CA HIS A 457 -8.56 -11.78 0.59
C HIS A 457 -9.60 -10.97 -0.20
N LYS A 458 -10.09 -9.86 0.36
CA LYS A 458 -10.99 -8.93 -0.32
C LYS A 458 -10.23 -7.92 -1.17
N THR A 459 -8.99 -7.59 -0.80
CA THR A 459 -8.18 -6.58 -1.50
C THR A 459 -6.78 -7.10 -1.81
N ARG A 460 -6.28 -6.71 -2.99
CA ARG A 460 -4.95 -7.02 -3.47
C ARG A 460 -4.23 -5.73 -3.86
N ASP A 461 -2.98 -5.62 -3.40
CA ASP A 461 -2.14 -4.45 -3.61
C ASP A 461 -0.90 -4.84 -4.46
N PRO A 462 -0.84 -4.37 -5.72
CA PRO A 462 0.32 -4.54 -6.61
C PRO A 462 1.65 -4.06 -6.02
N MET A 463 1.64 -2.92 -5.35
CA MET A 463 2.83 -2.31 -4.74
C MET A 463 3.36 -3.21 -3.62
N GLN A 464 2.46 -3.71 -2.77
CA GLN A 464 2.80 -4.66 -1.72
C GLN A 464 3.44 -5.94 -2.27
N ALA A 465 2.97 -6.45 -3.41
CA ALA A 465 3.55 -7.64 -4.04
C ALA A 465 5.00 -7.41 -4.49
N LYS A 466 5.29 -6.25 -5.10
CA LYS A 466 6.66 -5.87 -5.49
C LYS A 466 7.58 -5.70 -4.26
N GLN A 467 7.10 -5.03 -3.21
CA GLN A 467 7.84 -4.87 -1.95
C GLN A 467 8.11 -6.20 -1.23
N ASN A 468 7.16 -7.14 -1.27
CA ASN A 468 7.34 -8.48 -0.72
C ASN A 468 8.44 -9.24 -1.47
N ARG A 469 8.57 -9.04 -2.78
CA ARG A 469 9.62 -9.66 -3.60
C ARG A 469 11.01 -9.17 -3.20
N LEU A 470 11.17 -7.87 -2.95
CA LEU A 470 12.44 -7.30 -2.44
C LEU A 470 12.84 -7.89 -1.09
N SER A 471 11.87 -8.02 -0.19
CA SER A 471 12.08 -8.60 1.14
C SER A 471 12.49 -10.07 1.05
N MET A 472 11.90 -10.81 0.10
CA MET A 472 12.24 -12.20 -0.15
C MET A 472 13.62 -12.35 -0.77
N LEU A 473 13.96 -11.60 -1.83
CA LEU A 473 15.30 -11.64 -2.41
C LEU A 473 16.38 -11.29 -1.38
N SER A 474 16.16 -10.27 -0.54
CA SER A 474 17.09 -9.93 0.54
C SER A 474 17.24 -11.05 1.56
N THR A 475 16.13 -11.70 1.93
CA THR A 475 16.15 -12.85 2.83
C THR A 475 16.91 -14.03 2.21
N GLU A 476 16.71 -14.28 0.93
CA GLU A 476 17.42 -15.32 0.18
C GLU A 476 18.92 -15.04 0.07
N ILE A 477 19.31 -13.77 -0.15
CA ILE A 477 20.72 -13.37 -0.13
C ILE A 477 21.34 -13.67 1.23
N ILE A 478 20.67 -13.27 2.33
CA ILE A 478 21.18 -13.51 3.70
C ILE A 478 21.36 -15.02 3.94
N ILE A 479 20.35 -15.84 3.63
CA ILE A 479 20.40 -17.28 3.90
C ILE A 479 21.45 -17.96 3.01
N ASN A 480 21.39 -17.75 1.69
CA ASN A 480 22.27 -18.46 0.76
C ASN A 480 23.73 -18.03 0.89
N THR A 481 24.01 -16.77 1.20
CA THR A 481 25.40 -16.32 1.47
C THR A 481 25.98 -17.03 2.70
N HIS A 482 25.19 -17.28 3.75
CA HIS A 482 25.65 -17.98 4.95
C HIS A 482 25.72 -19.51 4.77
N LEU A 483 24.82 -20.09 3.97
CA LEU A 483 24.76 -21.54 3.78
C LEU A 483 25.63 -22.07 2.64
N HIS A 484 25.75 -21.29 1.55
CA HIS A 484 26.34 -21.70 0.28
C HIS A 484 27.42 -20.73 -0.24
N GLY A 485 27.58 -19.56 0.38
CA GLY A 485 28.63 -18.58 0.07
C GLY A 485 28.21 -17.49 -0.92
N GLU A 486 27.31 -17.81 -1.85
CA GLU A 486 26.84 -16.88 -2.88
C GLU A 486 25.39 -17.15 -3.29
N LEU A 487 24.81 -16.18 -4.01
CA LEU A 487 23.51 -16.30 -4.68
C LEU A 487 23.63 -15.62 -6.04
N THR A 488 23.26 -16.32 -7.11
CA THR A 488 23.11 -15.71 -8.44
C THR A 488 21.65 -15.34 -8.63
N CYS A 489 21.40 -14.15 -9.18
CA CYS A 489 20.05 -13.72 -9.54
C CYS A 489 20.05 -12.87 -10.81
N PHE A 490 18.90 -12.81 -11.47
CA PHE A 490 18.65 -11.85 -12.55
C PHE A 490 17.24 -11.30 -12.44
N GLN A 491 17.07 -10.07 -12.92
CA GLN A 491 15.78 -9.43 -13.11
C GLN A 491 15.62 -9.09 -14.59
N SER A 492 14.38 -9.15 -15.07
CA SER A 492 14.03 -8.74 -16.43
C SER A 492 12.57 -8.30 -16.48
N VAL A 493 12.22 -7.54 -17.50
CA VAL A 493 10.84 -7.14 -17.78
C VAL A 493 10.59 -7.21 -19.28
N PHE A 494 9.36 -7.50 -19.68
CA PHE A 494 8.97 -7.44 -21.08
C PHE A 494 8.65 -6.01 -21.51
N GLU A 495 8.84 -5.70 -22.79
CA GLU A 495 8.44 -4.40 -23.35
C GLU A 495 6.92 -4.35 -23.47
N SER A 496 6.28 -3.42 -22.76
CA SER A 496 4.85 -3.10 -22.85
C SER A 496 3.97 -4.34 -23.02
N TRP A 497 4.04 -5.26 -22.05
CA TRP A 497 3.48 -6.62 -22.14
C TRP A 497 2.07 -6.69 -22.71
N ASN A 498 1.09 -6.04 -22.07
CA ASN A 498 -0.32 -6.10 -22.49
C ASN A 498 -0.58 -5.41 -23.85
N PRO A 499 -0.02 -4.21 -24.14
CA PRO A 499 -0.14 -3.58 -25.46
C PRO A 499 0.51 -4.34 -26.63
N LEU A 500 1.59 -5.09 -26.39
CA LEU A 500 2.37 -5.74 -27.44
C LEU A 500 2.12 -7.24 -27.60
N LEU A 501 1.26 -7.83 -26.78
CA LEU A 501 0.98 -9.27 -26.84
C LEU A 501 0.27 -9.66 -28.16
N PRO A 502 0.82 -10.55 -29.00
CA PRO A 502 0.19 -10.96 -30.26
C PRO A 502 -1.13 -11.71 -30.06
N HIS A 503 -2.16 -11.41 -30.86
CA HIS A 503 -3.47 -12.06 -30.75
C HIS A 503 -3.38 -13.54 -31.08
N GLU A 504 -2.59 -13.90 -32.10
CA GLU A 504 -2.33 -15.27 -32.51
C GLU A 504 -1.76 -16.07 -31.34
N THR A 505 -0.79 -15.51 -30.62
CA THR A 505 -0.17 -16.15 -29.45
C THR A 505 -1.20 -16.43 -28.36
N ILE A 506 -2.02 -15.43 -28.01
CA ILE A 506 -3.10 -15.59 -27.01
C ILE A 506 -4.04 -16.73 -27.44
N THR A 507 -4.50 -16.71 -28.69
CA THR A 507 -5.48 -17.67 -29.18
C THR A 507 -4.93 -19.09 -29.29
N THR A 508 -3.69 -19.25 -29.75
CA THR A 508 -3.02 -20.56 -29.83
C THR A 508 -2.82 -21.17 -28.45
N VAL A 509 -2.42 -20.38 -27.44
CA VAL A 509 -2.26 -20.89 -26.06
C VAL A 509 -3.62 -21.27 -25.45
N LEU A 510 -4.66 -20.45 -25.63
CA LEU A 510 -6.00 -20.75 -25.13
C LEU A 510 -6.59 -22.01 -25.79
N ASP A 511 -6.43 -22.17 -27.10
CA ASP A 511 -6.83 -23.37 -27.83
C ASP A 511 -6.07 -24.60 -27.32
N PHE A 512 -4.76 -24.47 -27.10
CA PHE A 512 -3.94 -25.52 -26.52
C PHE A 512 -4.43 -25.95 -25.12
N PHE A 513 -4.91 -25.01 -24.29
CA PHE A 513 -5.53 -25.30 -22.99
C PHE A 513 -6.97 -25.83 -23.09
N GLY A 514 -7.55 -25.86 -24.28
CA GLY A 514 -8.82 -26.50 -24.58
C GLY A 514 -10.04 -25.58 -24.54
N VAL A 515 -9.84 -24.26 -24.62
CA VAL A 515 -10.93 -23.28 -24.77
C VAL A 515 -11.64 -23.54 -26.10
N SER A 516 -12.97 -23.61 -26.08
CA SER A 516 -13.73 -23.96 -27.27
C SER A 516 -13.73 -22.85 -28.32
N PHE A 517 -13.96 -23.23 -29.57
CA PHE A 517 -14.09 -22.31 -30.70
C PHE A 517 -15.07 -21.15 -30.44
N ARG A 518 -16.19 -21.41 -29.74
CA ARG A 518 -17.17 -20.37 -29.39
C ARG A 518 -16.57 -19.26 -28.53
N TRP A 519 -15.76 -19.62 -27.53
CA TRP A 519 -15.09 -18.66 -26.65
C TRP A 519 -13.88 -18.01 -27.32
N LEU A 520 -13.11 -18.79 -28.09
CA LEU A 520 -12.00 -18.25 -28.89
C LEU A 520 -12.47 -17.18 -29.88
N TYR A 521 -13.60 -17.40 -30.56
CA TYR A 521 -14.20 -16.42 -31.47
C TYR A 521 -14.59 -15.12 -30.74
N PHE A 522 -15.20 -15.24 -29.56
CA PHE A 522 -15.52 -14.10 -28.72
C PHE A 522 -14.25 -13.35 -28.28
N PHE A 523 -13.21 -14.06 -27.83
CA PHE A 523 -11.95 -13.46 -27.41
C PHE A 523 -11.21 -12.78 -28.56
N GLN A 524 -11.17 -13.38 -29.75
CA GLN A 524 -10.63 -12.75 -30.97
C GLN A 524 -11.36 -11.44 -31.30
N THR A 525 -12.69 -11.47 -31.22
CA THR A 525 -13.51 -10.27 -31.44
C THR A 525 -13.21 -9.20 -30.39
N PHE A 526 -13.11 -9.58 -29.11
CA PHE A 526 -12.75 -8.68 -28.01
C PHE A 526 -11.37 -8.05 -28.20
N LEU A 527 -10.38 -8.84 -28.64
CA LEU A 527 -8.99 -8.40 -28.82
C LEU A 527 -8.82 -7.43 -29.99
N GLY A 528 -9.66 -7.54 -31.03
CA GLY A 528 -9.61 -6.70 -32.22
C GLY A 528 -10.73 -5.66 -32.32
N PRO A 529 -10.89 -4.71 -31.37
CA PRO A 529 -11.87 -3.65 -31.54
C PRO A 529 -11.52 -2.78 -32.76
N PRO A 530 -12.51 -2.31 -33.53
CA PRO A 530 -12.30 -1.30 -34.55
C PRO A 530 -11.99 0.04 -33.86
N LEU A 531 -10.86 0.66 -34.19
CA LEU A 531 -10.39 1.93 -33.61
C LEU A 531 -10.46 3.05 -34.64
N LYS A 532 -10.85 4.26 -34.22
CA LYS A 532 -10.91 5.45 -35.07
C LYS A 532 -10.43 6.70 -34.32
N PHE A 533 -9.53 7.49 -34.90
CA PHE A 533 -9.05 8.72 -34.26
C PHE A 533 -10.09 9.85 -34.32
N ASN A 534 -10.17 10.63 -33.25
CA ASN A 534 -11.08 11.80 -33.20
C ASN A 534 -10.64 12.92 -34.14
N ASP A 535 -9.33 13.08 -34.32
CA ASP A 535 -8.74 14.15 -35.14
C ASP A 535 -8.89 13.88 -36.64
N ASP A 536 -9.25 12.64 -37.02
CA ASP A 536 -9.53 12.25 -38.40
C ASP A 536 -10.88 11.51 -38.50
N PRO A 537 -12.00 12.24 -38.38
CA PRO A 537 -13.33 11.67 -38.43
C PRO A 537 -13.71 11.18 -39.83
N ALA A 538 -12.92 11.46 -40.87
CA ALA A 538 -13.12 10.95 -42.22
C ALA A 538 -12.49 9.56 -42.44
N SER A 539 -11.52 9.16 -41.62
CA SER A 539 -10.88 7.82 -41.71
C SER A 539 -11.84 6.66 -41.42
N GLU A 540 -11.65 5.54 -42.13
CA GLU A 540 -12.34 4.28 -41.83
C GLU A 540 -11.77 3.64 -40.54
N PRO A 541 -12.60 3.00 -39.70
CA PRO A 541 -12.12 2.30 -38.51
C PRO A 541 -11.11 1.20 -38.86
N ARG A 542 -9.96 1.19 -38.19
CA ARG A 542 -8.91 0.17 -38.37
C ARG A 542 -8.99 -0.85 -37.24
N LEU A 543 -8.93 -2.14 -37.58
CA LEU A 543 -8.94 -3.21 -36.58
C LEU A 543 -7.59 -3.30 -35.87
N ARG A 544 -7.62 -3.29 -34.54
CA ARG A 544 -6.45 -3.63 -33.72
C ARG A 544 -5.99 -5.05 -34.01
N ARG A 545 -4.68 -5.26 -34.20
CA ARG A 545 -4.06 -6.56 -34.52
C ARG A 545 -3.15 -7.11 -33.43
N ARG A 546 -2.88 -6.33 -32.39
CA ARG A 546 -1.99 -6.71 -31.29
C ARG A 546 -2.41 -6.07 -29.97
N GLY A 547 -2.19 -6.79 -28.88
CA GLY A 547 -2.41 -6.37 -27.51
C GLY A 547 -3.86 -6.40 -27.06
N THR A 548 -4.06 -6.15 -25.77
CA THR A 548 -5.37 -6.24 -25.11
C THR A 548 -5.99 -4.84 -24.89
N PRO A 549 -7.32 -4.68 -25.02
CA PRO A 549 -8.01 -3.47 -24.56
C PRO A 549 -7.66 -3.17 -23.09
N GLY A 550 -7.28 -1.91 -22.81
CA GLY A 550 -6.74 -1.52 -21.50
C GLY A 550 -7.76 -1.62 -20.36
N SER A 551 -7.26 -1.75 -19.13
CA SER A 551 -8.05 -1.71 -17.89
C SER A 551 -9.13 -2.79 -17.72
N HIS A 552 -9.21 -3.79 -18.60
CA HIS A 552 -10.12 -4.92 -18.47
C HIS A 552 -9.45 -6.13 -17.82
N THR A 553 -10.14 -6.81 -16.89
CA THR A 553 -9.69 -8.07 -16.26
C THR A 553 -9.40 -9.17 -17.28
N LEU A 554 -10.04 -9.15 -18.46
CA LEU A 554 -9.72 -10.08 -19.55
C LEU A 554 -8.28 -9.90 -20.08
N GLY A 555 -7.75 -8.67 -20.06
CA GLY A 555 -6.35 -8.41 -20.42
C GLY A 555 -5.40 -9.18 -19.50
N ASP A 556 -5.65 -9.12 -18.19
CA ASP A 556 -4.89 -9.86 -17.19
C ASP A 556 -4.99 -11.38 -17.40
N VAL A 557 -6.18 -11.89 -17.74
CA VAL A 557 -6.39 -13.31 -18.08
C VAL A 557 -5.49 -13.76 -19.23
N PHE A 558 -5.52 -13.01 -20.34
CA PHE A 558 -4.72 -13.37 -21.52
C PHE A 558 -3.22 -13.29 -21.25
N GLY A 559 -2.77 -12.25 -20.54
CA GLY A 559 -1.37 -12.11 -20.16
C GLY A 559 -0.89 -13.25 -19.27
N GLU A 560 -1.64 -13.58 -18.21
CA GLU A 560 -1.25 -14.63 -17.26
C GLU A 560 -1.30 -16.03 -17.84
N VAL A 561 -2.26 -16.33 -18.72
CA VAL A 561 -2.33 -17.63 -19.41
C VAL A 561 -1.08 -17.86 -20.27
N VAL A 562 -0.60 -16.82 -20.96
CA VAL A 562 0.65 -16.91 -21.75
C VAL A 562 1.87 -16.98 -20.83
N LEU A 563 1.93 -16.17 -19.77
CA LEU A 563 3.04 -16.19 -18.81
C LEU A 563 3.12 -17.47 -17.99
N ALA A 564 2.01 -18.19 -17.78
CA ALA A 564 2.03 -19.50 -17.13
C ALA A 564 2.88 -20.52 -17.91
N CYS A 565 2.97 -20.39 -19.24
CA CYS A 565 3.88 -21.19 -20.05
C CYS A 565 5.35 -20.86 -19.76
N LEU A 566 5.68 -19.59 -19.47
CA LEU A 566 7.03 -19.20 -19.04
C LEU A 566 7.36 -19.74 -17.65
N ASP A 567 6.43 -19.56 -16.70
CA ASP A 567 6.59 -20.03 -15.32
C ASP A 567 6.89 -21.55 -15.32
N PHE A 568 6.16 -22.31 -16.13
CA PHE A 568 6.37 -23.75 -16.28
C PHE A 568 7.66 -24.10 -17.04
N ALA A 569 8.01 -23.39 -18.12
CA ALA A 569 9.24 -23.62 -18.87
C ALA A 569 10.50 -23.43 -18.01
N VAL A 570 10.55 -22.34 -17.23
CA VAL A 570 11.65 -22.10 -16.29
C VAL A 570 11.69 -23.17 -15.21
N ASN A 571 10.54 -23.59 -14.68
CA ASN A 571 10.47 -24.65 -13.69
C ASN A 571 11.07 -25.97 -14.20
N GLN A 572 10.71 -26.39 -15.41
CA GLN A 572 11.23 -27.62 -16.02
C GLN A 572 12.73 -27.50 -16.35
N ALA A 573 13.18 -26.37 -16.89
CA ALA A 573 14.57 -26.18 -17.29
C ALA A 573 15.55 -26.09 -16.11
N THR A 574 15.05 -25.80 -14.91
CA THR A 574 15.88 -25.55 -13.71
C THR A 574 15.70 -26.58 -12.60
N ASP A 575 15.09 -27.73 -12.93
CA ASP A 575 14.81 -28.81 -11.99
C ASP A 575 13.99 -28.32 -10.77
N GLY A 576 12.91 -27.58 -11.03
CA GLY A 576 12.00 -27.10 -9.98
C GLY A 576 12.25 -25.67 -9.50
N GLY A 577 13.08 -24.89 -10.19
CA GLY A 577 13.25 -23.47 -9.87
C GLY A 577 11.93 -22.69 -10.02
N LEU A 578 11.81 -21.61 -9.25
CA LEU A 578 10.59 -20.81 -9.17
C LEU A 578 10.87 -19.42 -9.76
N LEU A 579 10.05 -19.00 -10.74
CA LEU A 579 10.17 -17.70 -11.38
C LEU A 579 9.26 -16.69 -10.68
N HIS A 580 9.84 -15.81 -9.87
CA HIS A 580 9.08 -14.85 -9.07
C HIS A 580 8.66 -13.65 -9.91
N ARG A 581 7.39 -13.64 -10.31
CA ARG A 581 6.84 -12.66 -11.24
C ARG A 581 5.75 -11.79 -10.60
N VAL A 582 5.82 -10.49 -10.86
CA VAL A 582 4.75 -9.53 -10.52
C VAL A 582 4.46 -8.76 -11.81
N TYR A 583 3.30 -9.02 -12.42
CA TYR A 583 3.00 -8.63 -13.80
C TYR A 583 3.97 -9.26 -14.81
N ASP A 584 4.69 -8.45 -15.56
CA ASP A 584 5.70 -8.81 -16.56
C ASP A 584 7.13 -8.66 -16.03
N ASP A 585 7.29 -8.14 -14.80
CA ASP A 585 8.58 -8.07 -14.10
C ASP A 585 8.91 -9.44 -13.48
N ILE A 586 9.94 -10.07 -14.04
CA ILE A 586 10.40 -11.41 -13.69
C ILE A 586 11.71 -11.34 -12.91
N CYS A 587 11.79 -12.13 -11.85
CA CYS A 587 13.01 -12.30 -11.07
C CYS A 587 13.25 -13.78 -10.78
N PHE A 588 14.50 -14.23 -10.94
CA PHE A 588 14.91 -15.59 -10.66
C PHE A 588 16.22 -15.57 -9.88
N TRP A 589 16.35 -16.47 -8.92
CA TRP A 589 17.58 -16.64 -8.16
C TRP A 589 17.85 -18.11 -7.85
N SER A 590 19.13 -18.43 -7.74
CA SER A 590 19.60 -19.73 -7.32
C SER A 590 20.99 -19.62 -6.73
N LYS A 591 21.31 -20.53 -5.81
CA LYS A 591 22.70 -20.78 -5.38
C LYS A 591 23.54 -21.44 -6.48
N ASP A 592 22.89 -21.98 -7.52
CA ASP A 592 23.53 -22.63 -8.66
C ASP A 592 23.48 -21.71 -9.89
N TYR A 593 24.65 -21.24 -10.31
CA TYR A 593 24.82 -20.37 -11.48
C TYR A 593 24.29 -21.01 -12.77
N GLU A 594 24.44 -22.34 -12.93
CA GLU A 594 23.96 -23.04 -14.12
C GLU A 594 22.43 -23.00 -14.20
N LYS A 595 21.73 -23.08 -13.06
CA LYS A 595 20.27 -22.94 -13.03
C LYS A 595 19.82 -21.55 -13.46
N CYS A 596 20.50 -20.50 -13.03
CA CYS A 596 20.21 -19.13 -13.51
C CYS A 596 20.45 -19.00 -15.02
N THR A 597 21.50 -19.63 -15.54
CA THR A 597 21.80 -19.62 -16.98
C THR A 597 20.72 -20.36 -17.78
N LYS A 598 20.28 -21.53 -17.31
CA LYS A 598 19.18 -22.29 -17.93
C LYS A 598 17.86 -21.52 -17.88
N ALA A 599 17.53 -20.91 -16.74
CA ALA A 599 16.35 -20.05 -16.61
C ALA A 599 16.37 -18.91 -17.63
N TRP A 600 17.50 -18.21 -17.76
CA TRP A 600 17.64 -17.12 -18.72
C TRP A 600 17.50 -17.60 -20.17
N ALA A 601 18.10 -18.74 -20.53
CA ALA A 601 17.93 -19.35 -21.84
C ALA A 601 16.45 -19.68 -22.14
N SER A 602 15.70 -20.18 -21.16
CA SER A 602 14.25 -20.42 -21.30
C SER A 602 13.46 -19.13 -21.50
N VAL A 603 13.82 -18.03 -20.82
CA VAL A 603 13.20 -16.72 -21.02
C VAL A 603 13.43 -16.22 -22.46
N LEU A 604 14.65 -16.37 -22.99
CA LEU A 604 14.98 -15.97 -24.36
C LEU A 604 14.25 -16.82 -25.41
N GLU A 605 14.18 -18.14 -25.22
CA GLU A 605 13.43 -19.01 -26.11
C GLU A 605 11.93 -18.68 -26.09
N PHE A 606 11.35 -18.50 -24.90
CA PHE A 606 9.97 -18.08 -24.73
C PHE A 606 9.69 -16.76 -25.45
N SER A 607 10.55 -15.75 -25.26
CA SER A 607 10.43 -14.44 -25.92
C SER A 607 10.41 -14.58 -27.44
N ALA A 608 11.31 -15.38 -28.00
CA ALA A 608 11.39 -15.62 -29.44
C ALA A 608 10.17 -16.37 -30.00
N VAL A 609 9.64 -17.35 -29.27
CA VAL A 609 8.51 -18.19 -29.72
C VAL A 609 7.17 -17.46 -29.57
N MET A 610 6.98 -16.72 -28.48
CA MET A 610 5.75 -15.98 -28.17
C MET A 610 5.67 -14.62 -28.88
N GLY A 611 6.73 -14.20 -29.58
CA GLY A 611 6.78 -12.93 -30.30
C GLY A 611 6.75 -11.69 -29.40
N VAL A 612 7.28 -11.81 -28.18
CA VAL A 612 7.38 -10.73 -27.20
C VAL A 612 8.83 -10.30 -27.04
N LYS A 613 9.08 -9.05 -26.65
CA LYS A 613 10.44 -8.51 -26.50
C LYS A 613 10.77 -8.24 -25.04
N ILE A 614 12.04 -8.44 -24.70
CA ILE A 614 12.59 -8.11 -23.39
C ILE A 614 13.11 -6.67 -23.44
N ASN A 615 12.87 -5.91 -22.38
CA ASN A 615 13.42 -4.57 -22.25
C ASN A 615 14.88 -4.65 -21.77
N GLU A 616 15.83 -4.59 -22.70
CA GLU A 616 17.26 -4.68 -22.39
C GLU A 616 17.76 -3.60 -21.43
N SER A 617 17.10 -2.44 -21.35
CA SER A 617 17.49 -1.36 -20.43
C SER A 617 17.12 -1.65 -18.97
N LYS A 618 16.10 -2.49 -18.75
CA LYS A 618 15.58 -2.89 -17.43
C LYS A 618 15.94 -4.35 -17.09
N SER A 619 16.71 -5.03 -17.94
CA SER A 619 17.06 -6.45 -17.78
C SER A 619 18.55 -6.65 -17.53
N GLY A 620 18.89 -7.52 -16.58
CA GLY A 620 20.28 -7.88 -16.30
C GLY A 620 20.49 -8.62 -14.98
N SER A 621 21.69 -9.18 -14.81
CA SER A 621 22.12 -9.91 -13.60
C SER A 621 22.92 -9.05 -12.60
N GLY A 622 23.12 -7.76 -12.89
CA GLY A 622 24.03 -6.88 -12.12
C GLY A 622 23.54 -5.46 -11.86
N ASP A 623 22.30 -5.13 -12.23
CA ASP A 623 21.68 -3.82 -11.97
C ASP A 623 20.21 -4.01 -11.58
N ILE A 624 19.97 -4.85 -10.55
CA ILE A 624 18.63 -5.09 -10.00
C ILE A 624 18.20 -3.83 -9.27
N ARG A 625 17.12 -3.21 -9.76
CA ARG A 625 16.62 -1.92 -9.29
C ARG A 625 15.12 -1.99 -9.03
N TRP A 626 14.67 -1.16 -8.11
CA TRP A 626 13.26 -0.96 -7.83
C TRP A 626 13.03 0.37 -7.12
N GLY A 627 12.17 1.24 -7.67
CA GLY A 627 11.96 2.58 -7.12
C GLY A 627 13.29 3.34 -6.97
N PHE A 628 13.61 3.79 -5.75
CA PHE A 628 14.90 4.42 -5.43
C PHE A 628 15.96 3.43 -4.95
N LEU A 629 15.73 2.13 -5.06
CA LEU A 629 16.63 1.09 -4.56
C LEU A 629 17.42 0.43 -5.69
N TYR A 630 18.69 0.17 -5.45
CA TYR A 630 19.50 -0.75 -6.25
C TYR A 630 20.12 -1.81 -5.35
N LEU A 631 20.30 -3.01 -5.89
CA LEU A 631 21.00 -4.09 -5.18
C LEU A 631 22.50 -3.91 -5.34
N ASP A 632 23.21 -3.60 -4.26
CA ASP A 632 24.66 -3.54 -4.25
C ASP A 632 25.24 -4.97 -4.28
N PRO A 633 25.94 -5.36 -5.36
CA PRO A 633 26.49 -6.71 -5.50
C PRO A 633 27.63 -7.00 -4.52
N SER A 634 28.26 -5.98 -3.95
CA SER A 634 29.38 -6.14 -3.01
C SER A 634 28.91 -6.43 -1.59
N THR A 635 27.81 -5.81 -1.17
CA THR A 635 27.24 -5.99 0.18
C THR A 635 26.05 -6.95 0.21
N GLY A 636 25.43 -7.22 -0.94
CA GLY A 636 24.21 -8.02 -1.07
C GLY A 636 22.98 -7.32 -0.46
N ARG A 637 22.97 -5.98 -0.44
CA ARG A 637 21.92 -5.18 0.21
C ARG A 637 21.29 -4.21 -0.78
N PHE A 638 20.01 -3.94 -0.59
CA PHE A 638 19.36 -2.83 -1.27
C PHE A 638 19.81 -1.52 -0.64
N GLU A 639 20.24 -0.61 -1.50
CA GLU A 639 20.77 0.70 -1.15
C GLU A 639 19.97 1.79 -1.86
N ILE A 640 19.80 2.94 -1.20
CA ILE A 640 19.08 4.08 -1.79
C ILE A 640 20.00 4.76 -2.81
N ASP A 641 19.49 4.97 -4.02
CA ASP A 641 20.15 5.71 -5.09
C ASP A 641 20.00 7.22 -4.85
N GLU A 642 20.96 7.80 -4.13
CA GLU A 642 20.95 9.22 -3.74
C GLU A 642 20.96 10.19 -4.95
N ASP A 643 21.56 9.79 -6.08
CA ASP A 643 21.52 10.59 -7.31
C ASP A 643 20.09 10.71 -7.82
N MET A 644 19.37 9.58 -7.85
CA MET A 644 17.98 9.51 -8.30
C MET A 644 17.02 10.25 -7.36
N VAL A 645 17.32 10.25 -6.06
CA VAL A 645 16.59 11.08 -5.08
C VAL A 645 16.84 12.56 -5.34
N THR A 646 18.10 12.96 -5.56
CA THR A 646 18.48 14.38 -5.78
C THR A 646 17.74 15.00 -6.97
N ASP A 647 17.68 14.29 -8.08
CA ASP A 647 16.98 14.76 -9.28
C ASP A 647 15.44 14.81 -9.05
N HIS A 648 14.87 13.93 -8.21
CA HIS A 648 13.47 14.03 -7.79
C HIS A 648 13.19 15.18 -6.81
N ILE A 649 14.17 15.62 -6.02
CA ILE A 649 14.04 16.82 -5.18
C ILE A 649 13.80 18.05 -6.07
N GLU A 650 14.47 18.15 -7.22
CA GLU A 650 14.25 19.25 -8.17
C GLU A 650 12.84 19.23 -8.78
N LYS A 651 12.35 18.04 -9.13
CA LYS A 651 10.97 17.87 -9.61
C LYS A 651 9.97 18.30 -8.54
N LEU A 652 10.15 17.86 -7.30
CA LEU A 652 9.29 18.27 -6.19
C LEU A 652 9.32 19.78 -5.98
N ARG A 653 10.50 20.41 -6.00
CA ARG A 653 10.61 21.87 -5.88
C ARG A 653 9.78 22.60 -6.94
N LYS A 654 9.73 22.09 -8.18
CA LYS A 654 8.90 22.66 -9.25
C LYS A 654 7.41 22.46 -8.97
N GLN A 655 6.99 21.26 -8.58
CA GLN A 655 5.59 20.96 -8.24
C GLN A 655 5.10 21.83 -7.08
N LEU A 656 5.87 21.95 -6.00
CA LEU A 656 5.52 22.78 -4.84
C LEU A 656 5.44 24.27 -5.19
N LYS A 657 6.26 24.77 -6.12
CA LYS A 657 6.17 26.16 -6.62
C LYS A 657 4.91 26.41 -7.44
N GLY A 658 4.35 25.39 -8.09
CA GLY A 658 3.14 25.48 -8.90
C GLY A 658 1.84 25.54 -8.09
N THR A 659 1.89 25.27 -6.78
CA THR A 659 0.68 25.28 -5.95
C THR A 659 0.29 26.70 -5.51
N ASN A 660 -0.99 27.05 -5.72
CA ASN A 660 -1.51 28.39 -5.46
C ASN A 660 -2.26 28.52 -4.13
N SER A 661 -2.39 27.46 -3.33
CA SER A 661 -3.03 27.50 -2.01
C SER A 661 -2.27 26.65 -0.99
N VAL A 662 -2.38 27.00 0.29
CA VAL A 662 -1.71 26.26 1.38
C VAL A 662 -2.22 24.82 1.48
N ILE A 663 -3.54 24.61 1.26
CA ILE A 663 -4.14 23.27 1.28
C ILE A 663 -3.61 22.40 0.14
N ALA A 664 -3.56 22.95 -1.09
CA ALA A 664 -3.01 22.24 -2.23
C ALA A 664 -1.52 21.92 -2.04
N TRP A 665 -0.76 22.84 -1.44
CA TRP A 665 0.64 22.61 -1.09
C TRP A 665 0.80 21.44 -0.11
N ILE A 666 0.01 21.39 0.96
CA ILE A 666 0.06 20.29 1.96
C ILE A 666 -0.36 18.96 1.32
N GLN A 667 -1.34 18.97 0.42
CA GLN A 667 -1.73 17.78 -0.33
C GLN A 667 -0.57 17.28 -1.22
N ALA A 668 0.05 18.16 -2.00
CA ALA A 668 1.21 17.81 -2.82
C ALA A 668 2.37 17.24 -1.97
N TRP A 669 2.68 17.88 -0.84
CA TRP A 669 3.68 17.38 0.11
C TRP A 669 3.35 15.99 0.68
N ASN A 670 2.10 15.77 1.09
CA ASN A 670 1.64 14.51 1.66
C ASN A 670 1.65 13.37 0.63
N THR A 671 1.23 13.66 -0.61
CA THR A 671 1.27 12.72 -1.73
C THR A 671 2.71 12.34 -2.04
N TYR A 672 3.60 13.33 -2.15
CA TYR A 672 5.02 13.08 -2.39
C TYR A 672 5.69 12.30 -1.26
N THR A 673 5.38 12.61 0.00
CA THR A 673 5.89 11.87 1.14
C THR A 673 5.49 10.39 1.08
N THR A 674 4.26 10.12 0.62
CA THR A 674 3.77 8.75 0.42
C THR A 674 4.50 8.07 -0.75
N PHE A 675 4.72 8.80 -1.85
CA PHE A 675 5.49 8.35 -3.02
C PHE A 675 6.94 8.00 -2.69
N ILE A 676 7.66 8.85 -1.97
CA ILE A 676 9.02 8.52 -1.54
C ILE A 676 9.03 7.32 -0.57
N SER A 677 8.09 7.29 0.37
CA SER A 677 7.99 6.20 1.35
C SER A 677 7.80 4.86 0.66
N SER A 678 6.95 4.81 -0.37
CA SER A 678 6.68 3.58 -1.11
C SER A 678 7.91 3.15 -1.91
N ASN A 679 8.65 4.09 -2.52
CA ASN A 679 9.83 3.81 -3.36
C ASN A 679 11.14 3.51 -2.60
N PHE A 680 11.21 3.78 -1.29
CA PHE A 680 12.31 3.32 -0.43
C PHE A 680 12.15 1.87 0.07
N GLY A 681 11.04 1.22 -0.28
CA GLY A 681 10.70 -0.14 0.14
C GLY A 681 10.20 -0.19 1.58
N LYS A 682 9.12 -0.95 1.82
CA LYS A 682 8.62 -1.15 3.19
C LYS A 682 9.68 -1.85 4.04
N ALA A 683 9.91 -1.32 5.23
CA ALA A 683 10.86 -1.90 6.16
C ALA A 683 10.51 -3.36 6.50
N ALA A 684 11.52 -4.22 6.54
CA ALA A 684 11.42 -5.63 6.88
C ALA A 684 12.65 -6.04 7.69
N ASN A 685 12.54 -7.11 8.46
CA ASN A 685 13.63 -7.59 9.29
C ASN A 685 14.87 -7.99 8.49
N CYS A 686 14.74 -8.35 7.22
CA CYS A 686 15.87 -8.66 6.33
C CYS A 686 16.71 -7.44 5.94
N PHE A 687 16.13 -6.24 5.82
CA PHE A 687 16.88 -5.01 5.54
C PHE A 687 17.64 -4.51 6.77
N GLY A 688 17.06 -4.74 7.94
CA GLY A 688 17.62 -4.37 9.23
C GLY A 688 17.54 -2.88 9.56
N ARG A 689 18.01 -2.50 10.76
CA ARG A 689 17.91 -1.12 11.27
C ARG A 689 18.68 -0.11 10.42
N GLN A 690 19.78 -0.53 9.81
CA GLN A 690 20.58 0.36 8.96
C GLN A 690 19.76 0.92 7.79
N HIS A 691 18.85 0.15 7.20
CA HIS A 691 17.96 0.63 6.14
C HIS A 691 17.01 1.72 6.64
N VAL A 692 16.38 1.50 7.80
CA VAL A 692 15.51 2.51 8.44
C VAL A 692 16.29 3.79 8.77
N ASP A 693 17.53 3.66 9.24
CA ASP A 693 18.40 4.79 9.52
C ASP A 693 18.76 5.57 8.24
N LYS A 694 18.99 4.87 7.12
CA LYS A 694 19.20 5.49 5.81
C LYS A 694 17.96 6.22 5.32
N MET A 695 16.77 5.61 5.36
CA MET A 695 15.51 6.28 5.00
C MET A 695 15.31 7.58 5.80
N LEU A 696 15.56 7.55 7.12
CA LEU A 696 15.47 8.75 7.98
C LEU A 696 16.49 9.83 7.56
N ALA A 697 17.72 9.44 7.22
CA ALA A 697 18.76 10.35 6.75
C ALA A 697 18.43 10.97 5.38
N THR A 698 17.91 10.16 4.44
CA THR A 698 17.50 10.64 3.12
C THR A 698 16.31 11.59 3.22
N TYR A 699 15.33 11.32 4.10
CA TYR A 699 14.24 12.28 4.37
C TYR A 699 14.75 13.62 4.89
N ARG A 700 15.71 13.58 5.81
CA ARG A 700 16.36 14.78 6.32
C ARG A 700 17.07 15.55 5.21
N HIS A 701 17.77 14.85 4.31
CA HIS A 701 18.42 15.46 3.16
C HIS A 701 17.41 16.12 2.20
N ILE A 702 16.27 15.48 1.95
CA ILE A 702 15.17 16.03 1.14
C ILE A 702 14.63 17.32 1.76
N GLU A 703 14.31 17.33 3.05
CA GLU A 703 13.80 18.52 3.74
C GLU A 703 14.85 19.66 3.77
N GLU A 704 16.09 19.35 4.16
CA GLU A 704 17.18 20.34 4.19
C GLU A 704 17.44 20.96 2.82
N SER A 705 17.29 20.17 1.74
CA SER A 705 17.41 20.65 0.38
C SER A 705 16.22 21.53 -0.02
N ILE A 706 14.98 21.14 0.26
CA ILE A 706 13.81 21.89 -0.20
C ILE A 706 13.67 23.22 0.54
N PHE A 707 14.01 23.27 1.82
CA PHE A 707 13.78 24.43 2.69
C PHE A 707 15.07 25.21 3.02
N ASP A 708 16.14 25.02 2.26
CA ASP A 708 17.44 25.71 2.42
C ASP A 708 17.97 25.67 3.87
N GLY A 709 17.88 24.49 4.51
CA GLY A 709 18.27 24.26 5.92
C GLY A 709 17.19 24.59 6.97
N GLY A 710 16.00 25.04 6.54
CA GLY A 710 14.79 25.17 7.36
C GLY A 710 14.00 23.86 7.49
N ASN A 711 12.75 23.95 7.96
CA ASN A 711 11.83 22.81 8.03
C ASN A 711 10.43 23.15 7.51
N VAL A 712 9.65 22.11 7.19
CA VAL A 712 8.30 22.24 6.63
C VAL A 712 7.34 23.06 7.49
N VAL A 713 7.46 22.95 8.82
CA VAL A 713 6.61 23.69 9.76
C VAL A 713 6.91 25.19 9.69
N GLN A 714 8.18 25.58 9.75
CA GLN A 714 8.60 26.98 9.62
C GLN A 714 8.17 27.57 8.28
N PHE A 715 8.37 26.83 7.20
CA PHE A 715 7.97 27.23 5.87
C PHE A 715 6.44 27.45 5.75
N LEU A 716 5.63 26.51 6.25
CA LEU A 716 4.17 26.66 6.25
C LEU A 716 3.69 27.83 7.12
N LYS A 717 4.29 28.02 8.29
CA LYS A 717 3.96 29.17 9.15
C LYS A 717 4.28 30.49 8.45
N GLN A 718 5.42 30.58 7.78
CA GLN A 718 5.79 31.76 7.00
C GLN A 718 4.83 31.98 5.83
N MET A 719 4.49 30.94 5.08
CA MET A 719 3.54 31.03 3.97
C MET A 719 2.16 31.52 4.44
N ILE A 720 1.65 31.00 5.56
CA ILE A 720 0.35 31.45 6.10
C ILE A 720 0.45 32.89 6.61
N ALA A 721 1.55 33.28 7.24
CA ALA A 721 1.77 34.65 7.69
C ALA A 721 1.79 35.65 6.51
N GLU A 722 2.50 35.33 5.42
CA GLU A 722 2.59 36.16 4.22
C GLU A 722 1.25 36.30 3.49
N ARG A 723 0.48 35.20 3.40
CA ARG A 723 -0.80 35.17 2.65
C ARG A 723 -1.99 35.71 3.44
N PHE A 724 -2.02 35.48 4.75
CA PHE A 724 -3.21 35.73 5.57
C PHE A 724 -3.01 36.73 6.72
N ASP A 725 -1.78 37.21 6.95
CA ASP A 725 -1.38 38.08 8.07
C ASP A 725 -1.72 37.48 9.45
N VAL A 726 -1.62 36.16 9.57
CA VAL A 726 -1.82 35.45 10.83
C VAL A 726 -0.47 34.97 11.36
N LYS A 727 -0.09 35.50 12.52
CA LYS A 727 1.12 35.14 13.27
C LYS A 727 0.73 34.24 14.45
N ASP A 728 1.67 33.45 14.97
CA ASP A 728 1.45 32.51 16.09
C ASP A 728 0.50 31.31 15.79
N ILE A 729 0.86 30.54 14.77
CA ILE A 729 0.18 29.29 14.42
C ILE A 729 0.73 28.14 15.25
N SER A 730 -0.16 27.33 15.85
CA SER A 730 0.21 26.12 16.59
C SER A 730 0.72 25.02 15.66
N ASP A 731 1.72 24.26 16.10
CA ASP A 731 2.24 23.11 15.34
C ASP A 731 1.17 22.02 15.24
N GLY A 732 0.43 21.78 16.33
CA GLY A 732 -0.67 20.82 16.34
C GLY A 732 -1.76 21.14 15.32
N PHE A 733 -2.03 22.41 15.01
CA PHE A 733 -2.98 22.77 13.94
C PHE A 733 -2.53 22.27 12.56
N LEU A 734 -1.23 22.24 12.28
CA LEU A 734 -0.72 21.73 11.01
C LEU A 734 -0.87 20.21 10.91
N TYR A 735 -0.51 19.47 11.97
CA TYR A 735 -0.48 18.00 11.97
C TYR A 735 -1.82 17.33 12.28
N PHE A 736 -2.74 17.99 12.98
CA PHE A 736 -4.02 17.37 13.37
C PHE A 736 -4.91 17.07 12.14
N PRO A 737 -5.75 16.03 12.23
CA PRO A 737 -6.63 15.64 11.15
C PRO A 737 -7.71 16.70 10.89
N VAL A 738 -8.21 16.72 9.65
CA VAL A 738 -9.23 17.68 9.18
C VAL A 738 -10.50 17.62 10.01
N GLU A 739 -10.85 16.43 10.47
CA GLU A 739 -12.04 16.12 11.27
C GLU A 739 -12.01 16.82 12.65
N LEU A 740 -10.82 17.18 13.14
CA LEU A 740 -10.63 17.98 14.37
C LEU A 740 -10.29 19.45 14.08
N GLY A 741 -10.34 19.87 12.81
CA GLY A 741 -10.05 21.23 12.38
C GLY A 741 -8.56 21.53 12.17
N GLY A 742 -7.72 20.51 11.93
CA GLY A 742 -6.32 20.68 11.53
C GLY A 742 -6.10 20.56 10.02
N LEU A 743 -4.86 20.79 9.55
CA LEU A 743 -4.53 20.76 8.11
C LEU A 743 -4.10 19.39 7.58
N ALA A 744 -3.87 18.42 8.48
CA ALA A 744 -3.43 17.06 8.20
C ALA A 744 -2.08 16.94 7.47
N LEU A 745 -1.10 17.79 7.83
CA LEU A 745 0.29 17.62 7.40
C LEU A 745 0.81 16.25 7.88
N LYS A 746 1.42 15.48 6.97
CA LYS A 746 2.05 14.19 7.30
C LYS A 746 3.53 14.37 7.63
N SER A 747 3.99 13.66 8.65
CA SER A 747 5.42 13.55 8.97
C SER A 747 5.99 12.26 8.37
N PRO A 748 7.02 12.32 7.51
CA PRO A 748 7.69 11.12 6.99
C PRO A 748 8.43 10.32 8.08
N TYR A 749 8.78 10.96 9.19
CA TYR A 749 9.64 10.38 10.21
C TYR A 749 8.90 9.48 11.20
N VAL A 750 7.66 9.84 11.56
CA VAL A 750 6.93 9.20 12.68
C VAL A 750 6.80 7.69 12.46
N GLY A 751 6.33 7.27 11.28
CA GLY A 751 6.17 5.84 10.97
C GLY A 751 7.48 5.06 11.07
N LEU A 752 8.59 5.62 10.57
CA LEU A 752 9.92 5.01 10.63
C LEU A 752 10.46 4.93 12.08
N LEU A 753 10.27 5.98 12.87
CA LEU A 753 10.72 6.02 14.27
C LEU A 753 9.98 4.98 15.13
N GLN A 754 8.70 4.72 14.83
CA GLN A 754 7.91 3.70 15.54
C GLN A 754 8.38 2.27 15.30
N ILE A 755 8.98 2.00 14.15
CA ILE A 755 9.48 0.66 13.79
C ILE A 755 10.99 0.50 14.01
N ARG A 756 11.75 1.59 14.14
CA ARG A 756 13.22 1.59 14.24
C ARG A 756 13.77 0.67 15.34
N GLN A 757 13.06 0.57 16.47
CA GLN A 757 13.45 -0.28 17.60
C GLN A 757 12.85 -1.69 17.57
N SER A 758 11.87 -1.97 16.72
CA SER A 758 11.29 -3.31 16.55
C SER A 758 11.93 -4.08 15.38
N VAL A 759 12.45 -3.38 14.37
CA VAL A 759 13.23 -4.00 13.29
C VAL A 759 14.52 -4.64 13.83
N LYS A 760 14.90 -5.78 13.27
CA LYS A 760 16.15 -6.46 13.62
C LYS A 760 17.35 -5.55 13.35
N ALA A 761 18.21 -5.38 14.35
CA ALA A 761 19.37 -4.49 14.21
C ALA A 761 20.36 -5.00 13.15
N LYS A 762 20.70 -6.29 13.21
CA LYS A 762 21.64 -6.97 12.33
C LYS A 762 21.04 -8.28 11.85
N PRO A 763 20.43 -8.31 10.65
CA PRO A 763 19.73 -9.50 10.16
C PRO A 763 20.63 -10.73 10.04
N ASN A 764 21.90 -10.52 9.67
CA ASN A 764 22.92 -11.57 9.55
C ASN A 764 23.21 -12.31 10.86
N ASP A 765 23.01 -11.67 12.02
CA ASP A 765 23.28 -12.33 13.30
C ASP A 765 22.31 -13.49 13.54
N MET A 766 21.10 -13.45 12.97
CA MET A 766 20.15 -14.57 13.05
C MET A 766 20.67 -15.85 12.37
N MET A 767 21.38 -15.72 11.25
CA MET A 767 21.99 -16.88 10.59
C MET A 767 23.20 -17.40 11.36
N LYS A 768 23.98 -16.50 11.98
CA LYS A 768 25.10 -16.91 12.85
C LYS A 768 24.60 -17.68 14.08
N ASP A 769 23.54 -17.18 14.72
CA ASP A 769 22.90 -17.83 15.86
C ASP A 769 22.33 -19.19 15.45
N TYR A 770 21.63 -19.27 14.31
CA TYR A 770 21.14 -20.53 13.76
C TYR A 770 22.26 -21.55 13.54
N LEU A 771 23.36 -21.16 12.88
CA LEU A 771 24.48 -22.07 12.61
C LEU A 771 25.17 -22.55 13.89
N LYS A 772 25.19 -21.72 14.93
CA LYS A 772 25.69 -22.10 16.25
C LYS A 772 24.78 -23.14 16.91
N VAL A 773 23.47 -22.86 16.97
CA VAL A 773 22.48 -23.79 17.56
C VAL A 773 22.41 -25.10 16.77
N GLU A 774 22.54 -25.08 15.43
CA GLU A 774 22.57 -26.28 14.58
C GLU A 774 23.73 -27.21 14.95
N ARG A 775 24.87 -26.64 15.36
CA ARG A 775 26.02 -27.43 15.84
C ARG A 775 25.75 -28.01 17.23
N GLU A 776 25.14 -27.25 18.13
CA GLU A 776 24.75 -27.70 19.46
C GLU A 776 23.73 -28.84 19.39
N ASP A 777 22.73 -28.73 18.49
CA ASP A 777 21.75 -29.78 18.19
C ASP A 777 22.43 -31.07 17.71
N TYR A 778 23.43 -30.97 16.84
CA TYR A 778 24.20 -32.12 16.38
C TYR A 778 24.95 -32.80 17.53
N GLU A 779 25.65 -32.03 18.37
CA GLU A 779 26.39 -32.55 19.51
C GLU A 779 25.46 -33.18 20.56
N TYR A 780 24.28 -32.59 20.77
CA TYR A 780 23.25 -33.14 21.63
C TYR A 780 22.70 -34.46 21.08
N ALA A 781 22.37 -34.51 19.79
CA ALA A 781 21.88 -35.72 19.14
C ALA A 781 22.92 -36.84 19.16
N ALA A 782 24.20 -36.53 18.96
CA ALA A 782 25.30 -37.49 19.08
C ALA A 782 25.37 -38.08 20.50
N LYS A 783 25.35 -37.23 21.54
CA LYS A 783 25.34 -37.68 22.94
C LYS A 783 24.11 -38.50 23.30
N LYS A 784 22.94 -38.16 22.73
CA LYS A 784 21.70 -38.92 22.91
C LYS A 784 21.81 -40.30 22.25
N PHE A 785 22.40 -40.37 21.06
CA PHE A 785 22.63 -41.62 20.34
C PHE A 785 23.57 -42.56 21.10
N ASP A 786 24.68 -42.06 21.66
CA ASP A 786 25.64 -42.86 22.44
C ASP A 786 25.02 -43.53 23.68
N ARG A 787 23.93 -42.97 24.20
CA ARG A 787 23.19 -43.50 25.36
C ARG A 787 22.08 -44.47 24.98
N ALA A 788 21.69 -44.53 23.71
CA ALA A 788 20.62 -45.39 23.22
C ALA A 788 21.18 -46.74 22.76
N ASP A 789 20.41 -47.82 22.92
CA ASP A 789 20.77 -49.14 22.40
C ASP A 789 20.30 -49.26 20.92
N PRO A 790 21.22 -49.29 19.93
CA PRO A 790 20.86 -49.36 18.52
C PRO A 790 20.40 -50.75 18.05
N SER A 791 20.52 -51.78 18.89
CA SER A 791 20.24 -53.18 18.52
C SER A 791 18.76 -53.54 18.33
N LYS A 792 17.85 -52.65 18.73
CA LYS A 792 16.39 -52.89 18.71
C LYS A 792 15.64 -52.27 17.53
N ARG A 793 16.34 -51.92 16.44
CA ARG A 793 15.76 -51.18 15.31
C ARG A 793 15.75 -52.01 14.03
N ASP A 794 14.65 -51.94 13.28
CA ASP A 794 14.41 -52.75 12.07
C ASP A 794 15.32 -52.42 10.89
N PHE A 795 15.86 -51.20 10.83
CA PHE A 795 16.83 -50.77 9.82
C PHE A 795 18.22 -50.61 10.43
N GLN A 796 19.25 -51.21 9.80
CA GLN A 796 20.66 -50.98 10.13
C GLN A 796 21.39 -50.28 8.98
N PRO A 797 21.99 -49.10 9.21
CA PRO A 797 22.91 -48.48 8.26
C PRO A 797 24.28 -49.19 8.26
N GLU A 798 25.13 -48.92 7.25
CA GLU A 798 26.49 -49.50 7.11
C GLU A 798 27.38 -49.35 8.36
N HIS A 799 27.17 -48.29 9.15
CA HIS A 799 27.90 -48.02 10.39
C HIS A 799 26.90 -47.78 11.54
N PRO A 800 26.26 -48.84 12.07
CA PRO A 800 25.13 -48.71 12.98
C PRO A 800 25.54 -48.21 14.38
N TYR A 801 26.81 -48.33 14.75
CA TYR A 801 27.30 -47.90 16.07
C TYR A 801 27.98 -46.52 16.04
N ASN A 802 28.20 -45.94 14.86
CA ASN A 802 28.82 -44.63 14.73
C ASN A 802 27.76 -43.61 14.34
N PHE A 803 27.57 -42.58 15.17
CA PHE A 803 26.74 -41.45 14.80
C PHE A 803 27.26 -40.80 13.52
N PHE A 804 26.36 -40.39 12.63
CA PHE A 804 26.76 -39.79 11.36
C PHE A 804 27.54 -38.48 11.51
N SER A 805 28.29 -38.12 10.48
CA SER A 805 29.09 -36.88 10.51
C SER A 805 28.22 -35.62 10.48
N TYR A 806 28.73 -34.50 10.98
CA TYR A 806 28.05 -33.20 10.87
C TYR A 806 27.75 -32.82 9.41
N ARG A 807 28.62 -33.19 8.46
CA ARG A 807 28.37 -32.98 7.02
C ARG A 807 27.14 -33.73 6.53
N GLU A 808 26.90 -34.95 7.04
CA GLU A 808 25.70 -35.73 6.72
C GLU A 808 24.46 -35.11 7.39
N PHE A 809 24.58 -34.63 8.64
CA PHE A 809 23.51 -33.97 9.38
C PHE A 809 22.92 -32.76 8.65
N ILE A 810 23.78 -31.91 8.06
CA ILE A 810 23.38 -30.66 7.38
C ILE A 810 23.05 -30.83 5.89
N ARG A 811 23.28 -32.02 5.30
CA ARG A 811 23.23 -32.24 3.84
C ARG A 811 21.91 -31.83 3.19
N TYR A 812 20.79 -31.99 3.91
CA TYR A 812 19.43 -31.71 3.44
C TYR A 812 18.68 -30.80 4.42
N ARG A 813 19.39 -29.89 5.11
CA ARG A 813 18.81 -29.00 6.14
C ARG A 813 17.71 -28.05 5.64
N GLU A 814 17.68 -27.77 4.33
CA GLU A 814 16.63 -26.95 3.73
C GLU A 814 15.35 -27.77 3.43
N GLU A 815 15.43 -29.10 3.41
CA GLU A 815 14.34 -30.01 3.05
C GLU A 815 13.68 -30.65 4.28
N PHE A 816 14.48 -31.01 5.28
CA PHE A 816 13.97 -31.64 6.50
C PHE A 816 13.45 -30.63 7.50
N SER A 817 12.47 -31.06 8.28
CA SER A 817 12.05 -30.37 9.50
C SER A 817 13.19 -30.29 10.52
N PRO A 818 13.16 -29.29 11.44
CA PRO A 818 14.17 -29.13 12.49
C PRO A 818 14.36 -30.42 13.30
N ALA A 819 15.61 -30.76 13.59
CA ALA A 819 15.95 -31.92 14.44
C ALA A 819 16.06 -31.57 15.94
N GLY A 820 16.06 -30.28 16.25
CA GLY A 820 16.26 -29.71 17.59
C GLY A 820 15.79 -28.25 17.60
N GLU A 821 16.51 -27.38 18.29
CA GLU A 821 16.12 -25.96 18.43
C GLU A 821 16.44 -25.11 17.18
N ALA A 822 17.37 -25.57 16.33
CA ALA A 822 17.78 -24.89 15.11
C ALA A 822 16.70 -24.98 14.03
N ASP A 823 15.87 -23.95 13.95
CA ASP A 823 14.78 -23.85 12.98
C ASP A 823 15.05 -22.78 11.90
N LEU A 824 15.40 -23.26 10.71
CA LEU A 824 15.66 -22.41 9.55
C LEU A 824 14.38 -21.78 8.98
N VAL A 825 13.23 -22.44 9.10
CA VAL A 825 11.92 -21.91 8.68
C VAL A 825 11.54 -20.74 9.57
N ARG A 826 11.76 -20.84 10.89
CA ARG A 826 11.57 -19.73 11.84
C ARG A 826 12.47 -18.55 11.51
N VAL A 827 13.74 -18.77 11.17
CA VAL A 827 14.65 -17.70 10.74
C VAL A 827 14.13 -17.02 9.47
N TYR A 828 13.81 -17.80 8.45
CA TYR A 828 13.28 -17.32 7.17
C TYR A 828 12.00 -16.49 7.35
N ARG A 829 11.00 -17.00 8.08
CA ARG A 829 9.75 -16.27 8.37
C ARG A 829 10.00 -15.00 9.17
N THR A 830 10.94 -15.03 10.10
CA THR A 830 11.27 -13.84 10.91
C THR A 830 11.96 -12.76 10.08
N LEU A 831 12.85 -13.13 9.15
CA LEU A 831 13.50 -12.19 8.22
C LEU A 831 12.50 -11.53 7.26
N LEU A 832 11.49 -12.29 6.79
CA LEU A 832 10.41 -11.77 5.94
C LEU A 832 9.42 -10.85 6.70
N LYS A 833 9.34 -10.96 8.03
CA LYS A 833 8.34 -10.24 8.83
C LYS A 833 8.61 -8.73 8.82
N GLN A 834 7.56 -7.95 8.57
CA GLN A 834 7.58 -6.50 8.76
C GLN A 834 7.61 -6.16 10.26
N PRO A 835 8.40 -5.15 10.67
CA PRO A 835 8.45 -4.72 12.05
C PRO A 835 7.11 -4.12 12.49
N VAL A 836 6.69 -4.42 13.72
CA VAL A 836 5.46 -3.86 14.29
C VAL A 836 5.75 -2.45 14.81
N ALA A 837 4.91 -1.48 14.45
CA ALA A 837 4.98 -0.12 14.99
C ALA A 837 4.76 -0.16 16.50
N LYS A 838 5.72 0.38 17.27
CA LYS A 838 5.57 0.48 18.72
C LYS A 838 4.64 1.63 19.07
N SER A 839 3.57 1.30 19.78
CA SER A 839 2.71 2.27 20.46
C SER A 839 3.50 3.02 21.53
N ILE A 840 3.02 4.22 21.87
CA ILE A 840 3.59 5.06 22.92
C ILE A 840 2.63 5.15 24.11
N ALA A 841 3.15 5.52 25.29
CA ALA A 841 2.32 5.73 26.47
C ALA A 841 1.62 7.09 26.41
N VAL A 842 0.32 7.12 26.72
CA VAL A 842 -0.48 8.35 26.83
C VAL A 842 -0.38 8.92 28.24
N ASN A 843 -0.29 10.25 28.36
CA ASN A 843 -0.39 10.90 29.67
C ASN A 843 -1.86 11.05 30.13
N ASP A 844 -2.10 11.20 31.43
CA ASP A 844 -3.46 11.21 31.99
C ASP A 844 -4.32 12.36 31.46
N GLN A 845 -3.72 13.54 31.26
CA GLN A 845 -4.42 14.72 30.76
C GLN A 845 -4.95 14.51 29.33
N LEU A 846 -4.12 13.93 28.45
CA LEU A 846 -4.52 13.57 27.08
C LEU A 846 -5.50 12.42 27.08
N ARG A 847 -5.34 11.43 27.97
CA ARG A 847 -6.29 10.32 28.09
C ARG A 847 -7.71 10.82 28.35
N LEU A 848 -7.87 11.77 29.27
CA LEU A 848 -9.16 12.42 29.53
C LEU A 848 -9.69 13.17 28.30
N ALA A 849 -8.81 13.89 27.59
CA ALA A 849 -9.20 14.64 26.40
C ALA A 849 -9.61 13.73 25.23
N ILE A 850 -8.97 12.57 25.07
CA ILE A 850 -9.31 11.56 24.06
C ILE A 850 -10.66 10.93 24.36
N VAL A 851 -10.94 10.60 25.62
CA VAL A 851 -12.25 10.03 26.02
C VAL A 851 -13.40 10.99 25.67
N LYS A 852 -13.18 12.31 25.72
CA LYS A 852 -14.17 13.33 25.30
C LYS A 852 -14.49 13.31 23.80
N LEU A 853 -13.73 12.57 22.98
CA LEU A 853 -14.02 12.36 21.55
C LEU A 853 -14.93 11.15 21.28
N LYS A 854 -15.26 10.33 22.30
CA LYS A 854 -16.15 9.16 22.12
C LYS A 854 -17.54 9.59 21.64
N GLY A 855 -18.12 8.80 20.73
CA GLY A 855 -19.44 9.05 20.15
C GLY A 855 -19.46 10.03 18.97
N GLN A 856 -18.30 10.58 18.59
CA GLN A 856 -18.17 11.44 17.42
C GLN A 856 -17.77 10.63 16.19
N VAL A 857 -18.32 10.99 15.04
CA VAL A 857 -17.96 10.39 13.76
C VAL A 857 -16.61 10.95 13.34
N ASN A 858 -15.53 10.26 13.72
CA ASN A 858 -14.19 10.51 13.19
C ASN A 858 -13.67 9.22 12.53
N PRO A 859 -14.02 8.98 11.25
CA PRO A 859 -13.80 7.68 10.61
C PRO A 859 -12.31 7.39 10.35
N GLN A 860 -11.44 8.41 10.35
CA GLN A 860 -10.01 8.29 10.07
C GLN A 860 -9.25 9.36 10.88
N GLY A 861 -8.23 8.97 11.65
CA GLY A 861 -7.41 9.93 12.42
C GLY A 861 -7.34 9.67 13.92
N ILE A 862 -7.48 10.75 14.69
CA ILE A 862 -7.48 10.76 16.14
C ILE A 862 -8.89 10.40 16.65
N ILE A 863 -9.03 9.19 17.17
CA ILE A 863 -10.30 8.64 17.68
C ILE A 863 -10.40 8.66 19.21
N GLY A 864 -11.62 8.46 19.75
CA GLY A 864 -11.87 8.46 21.20
C GLY A 864 -11.42 7.20 21.97
N GLU A 865 -10.71 6.29 21.32
CA GLU A 865 -10.21 5.05 21.90
C GLU A 865 -8.72 4.84 21.59
N TRP A 866 -7.87 5.03 22.59
CA TRP A 866 -6.40 4.99 22.44
C TRP A 866 -5.90 3.67 21.85
N ASN A 867 -6.38 2.54 22.38
CA ASN A 867 -5.87 1.22 22.01
C ASN A 867 -6.23 0.81 20.57
N CYS A 868 -7.29 1.39 20.02
CA CYS A 868 -7.75 1.17 18.64
C CYS A 868 -7.21 2.21 17.67
N MET A 869 -6.51 3.25 18.17
CA MET A 869 -5.97 4.32 17.36
C MET A 869 -4.70 3.86 16.65
N ASP A 870 -4.56 4.20 15.37
CA ASP A 870 -3.33 3.93 14.62
C ASP A 870 -2.12 4.51 15.37
N PRO A 871 -1.01 3.76 15.48
CA PRO A 871 0.19 4.22 16.18
C PRO A 871 0.66 5.59 15.72
N TYR A 872 0.57 5.92 14.42
CA TYR A 872 0.94 7.24 13.91
C TYR A 872 0.17 8.35 14.64
N TRP A 873 -1.15 8.21 14.78
CA TRP A 873 -1.99 9.20 15.45
C TRP A 873 -1.76 9.25 16.95
N GLN A 874 -1.45 8.12 17.59
CA GLN A 874 -1.01 8.13 18.99
C GLN A 874 0.22 9.03 19.18
N TRP A 875 1.19 8.94 18.26
CA TRP A 875 2.40 9.78 18.26
C TRP A 875 2.09 11.26 18.08
N ILE A 876 1.27 11.59 17.08
CA ILE A 876 0.86 12.98 16.81
C ILE A 876 0.14 13.58 18.03
N VAL A 877 -0.78 12.84 18.65
CA VAL A 877 -1.51 13.30 19.85
C VAL A 877 -0.58 13.51 21.03
N GLN A 878 0.35 12.59 21.29
CA GLN A 878 1.26 12.74 22.42
C GLN A 878 2.23 13.92 22.24
N MET A 879 2.71 14.15 21.01
CA MET A 879 3.67 15.22 20.71
C MET A 879 3.01 16.60 20.71
N TYR A 880 1.89 16.75 20.01
CA TYR A 880 1.26 18.06 19.78
C TYR A 880 0.01 18.30 20.62
N GLY A 881 -0.61 17.27 21.17
CA GLY A 881 -1.81 17.38 21.98
C GLY A 881 -1.70 18.32 23.19
N PRO A 882 -0.58 18.38 23.95
CA PRO A 882 -0.45 19.33 25.05
C PRO A 882 -0.59 20.79 24.63
N GLU A 883 -0.03 21.17 23.46
CA GLU A 883 -0.21 22.51 22.88
C GLU A 883 -1.68 22.75 22.54
N MET A 884 -2.34 21.76 21.94
CA MET A 884 -3.76 21.84 21.57
C MET A 884 -4.66 22.00 22.81
N LEU A 885 -4.40 21.25 23.88
CA LEU A 885 -5.12 21.39 25.14
C LEU A 885 -4.93 22.76 25.77
N SER A 886 -3.72 23.31 25.70
CA SER A 886 -3.43 24.64 26.24
C SER A 886 -4.16 25.73 25.45
N LYS A 887 -4.14 25.66 24.11
CA LYS A 887 -4.65 26.72 23.22
C LYS A 887 -6.15 26.62 22.95
N PHE A 888 -6.72 25.41 22.92
CA PHE A 888 -8.12 25.16 22.55
C PHE A 888 -8.97 24.51 23.66
N GLY A 889 -8.38 24.20 24.82
CA GLY A 889 -9.09 23.54 25.94
C GLY A 889 -9.48 22.08 25.67
N GLY A 890 -9.05 21.52 24.54
CA GLY A 890 -9.40 20.19 24.05
C GLY A 890 -8.62 19.84 22.79
N LEU A 891 -8.87 18.66 22.23
CA LEU A 891 -8.21 18.22 20.98
C LEU A 891 -8.90 18.75 19.71
N LYS A 892 -10.08 19.38 19.85
CA LYS A 892 -10.79 20.03 18.75
C LYS A 892 -10.37 21.48 18.61
N VAL A 893 -9.88 21.83 17.43
CA VAL A 893 -9.59 23.22 17.05
C VAL A 893 -10.88 23.97 16.75
N VAL A 894 -11.78 23.34 15.99
CA VAL A 894 -13.02 23.97 15.52
C VAL A 894 -14.19 22.99 15.58
N ASP A 895 -15.37 23.50 15.93
CA ASP A 895 -16.61 22.71 16.01
C ASP A 895 -17.28 22.58 14.63
N GLN A 896 -17.90 21.42 14.35
CA GLN A 896 -18.56 21.14 13.05
C GLN A 896 -19.75 22.06 12.75
N GLU A 897 -20.36 22.64 13.79
CA GLU A 897 -21.41 23.64 13.64
C GLU A 897 -20.87 24.88 12.91
N VAL A 898 -19.62 25.23 13.21
CA VAL A 898 -18.91 26.42 12.71
C VAL A 898 -18.32 26.16 11.32
N LEU A 899 -17.76 24.98 11.03
CA LEU A 899 -17.13 24.66 9.74
C LEU A 899 -17.72 23.39 9.08
N PRO A 900 -17.89 23.35 7.75
CA PRO A 900 -18.36 22.15 7.04
C PRO A 900 -17.24 21.09 6.89
N LEU A 901 -16.61 20.69 8.00
CA LEU A 901 -15.43 19.81 8.02
C LEU A 901 -15.68 18.46 7.33
N GLY A 902 -16.87 17.89 7.49
CA GLY A 902 -17.24 16.63 6.83
C GLY A 902 -17.27 16.73 5.29
N MET A 903 -17.73 17.87 4.76
CA MET A 903 -17.74 18.11 3.31
C MET A 903 -16.32 18.37 2.77
N VAL A 904 -15.47 19.06 3.54
CA VAL A 904 -14.06 19.29 3.18
C VAL A 904 -13.28 17.98 3.17
N SER A 905 -13.50 17.10 4.15
CA SER A 905 -12.88 15.76 4.18
C SER A 905 -13.28 14.93 2.96
N LEU A 906 -14.57 14.94 2.58
CA LEU A 906 -15.07 14.26 1.37
C LEU A 906 -14.51 14.84 0.07
N LEU A 907 -14.42 16.16 -0.06
CA LEU A 907 -13.84 16.84 -1.22
C LEU A 907 -12.37 16.47 -1.40
N ARG A 908 -11.60 16.50 -0.30
CA ARG A 908 -10.21 16.07 -0.29
C ARG A 908 -10.07 14.62 -0.72
N GLN A 909 -10.92 13.71 -0.24
CA GLN A 909 -10.88 12.30 -0.66
C GLN A 909 -11.25 12.08 -2.14
N ASN A 910 -12.11 12.94 -2.72
CA ASN A 910 -12.57 12.80 -4.09
C ASN A 910 -11.64 13.46 -5.13
N GLN A 911 -10.97 14.56 -4.77
CA GLN A 911 -10.09 15.29 -5.69
C GLN A 911 -8.67 14.77 -5.72
N VAL A 912 -8.17 14.10 -4.67
CA VAL A 912 -6.80 13.56 -4.72
C VAL A 912 -6.74 12.43 -5.77
N LYS A 913 -7.86 11.74 -6.07
CA LYS A 913 -7.96 10.80 -7.21
C LYS A 913 -7.72 11.44 -8.57
N VAL A 914 -7.91 12.76 -8.67
CA VAL A 914 -7.73 13.57 -9.89
C VAL A 914 -6.33 14.20 -9.92
N ALA A 915 -5.64 14.28 -8.78
CA ALA A 915 -4.33 14.90 -8.61
C ALA A 915 -3.22 13.88 -8.25
N GLY A 916 -3.32 12.65 -8.78
CA GLY A 916 -2.14 11.78 -8.90
C GLY A 916 -1.11 12.52 -9.75
N LEU A 917 0.13 12.60 -9.27
CA LEU A 917 1.17 13.49 -9.80
C LEU A 917 1.94 12.83 -10.96
N GLU A 918 2.03 13.54 -12.08
CA GLU A 918 3.04 13.39 -13.14
C GLU A 918 4.48 13.64 -12.65
#